data_AF-A0AAV2BU23-F1
#
_entry.id   AF-A0AAV2BU23-F1
#
_cell.length_a   1.000
_cell.length_b   1.000
_cell.length_c   1.000
_cell.angle_alpha   90.00
_cell.angle_beta   90.00
_cell.angle_gamma   90.00
#
_symmetry.space_group_name_H-M   'P 1'
#
loop_
_entity.id
_entity.type
_entity.pdbx_description
1 polymer ?
#
loop_
_entity_poly.entity_id
_entity_poly.type
_entity_poly.pdbx_seq_one_letter_code
_entity_poly.pdbx_strand_id
1 'polypeptide(L)'
;MFRFSDKLVRLIRNKSCKKFHTSTISNALKFTQEHDELRKTVNKIIDKDINPYVDQWEKADIYPAKEIFKKLGDAGLLGITRPTEYGGLGLDYSFSVAFFEELSNINCQGVPMSIIVHTDMATPALARFGSEELKQEFLVPSIAGDRVSCVAVSEVHCGSDVAAIKTKAERKGDDLIINGGKMWITNGAQADWMCLLANTREGPAHKNKSLICVPLDAPGITFNKINKLGTCSSDNVQFFFENVRVPAKNIIGEEGMGFIYQMLQFQDERLGGCVGVPRALSRVIQDTIAYCKDRTAFGHPIIDNQVIHFTLAELQTEVEALEALIYKAAAQMIDGQDVTKLASMAKLKAGRLTREIMARIRGLELTFNLVKDQIKSKQDCVVAALHCLLINEGLQCVGTGEKFSDEDARSSSELLPKQWNENQEVYTLRYISKAANNRYLIKIVKAGNIMHVNIVLNEDKTAAISANIEKLISDDFKNYSSAYNDLDSLKDVFQKDIVEKLLTKPSVASTSKSTAKKSSPLRVGPSPASRPHVPQLPPDFGNDSPFSRGHYPAFPDIGSRDLDPLGRGSGGMILDPSDFGRPRGGHPFGPPPGLPRGSVPPGARFDPFGPPVRGPNRFEPNPDHFRPPDFDDFM
;
A
#
# COMPACT_ATOMS: atom_id res chain seq x y z
N MET A 1 -12.39 -3.15 53.91
CA MET A 1 -11.25 -2.77 54.78
C MET A 1 -10.32 -3.97 54.86
N PHE A 2 -9.20 -3.98 54.12
CA PHE A 2 -8.19 -5.04 54.20
C PHE A 2 -6.80 -4.40 54.34
N ARG A 3 -6.09 -4.72 55.43
CA ARG A 3 -4.73 -4.23 55.69
C ARG A 3 -3.71 -5.18 55.06
N PHE A 4 -2.96 -4.71 54.05
CA PHE A 4 -1.72 -5.38 53.65
C PHE A 4 -0.63 -5.11 54.69
N SER A 5 0.24 -6.10 54.95
CA SER A 5 1.23 -6.01 56.04
C SER A 5 2.46 -5.16 55.67
N ASP A 6 2.97 -4.40 56.65
CA ASP A 6 4.08 -3.45 56.49
C ASP A 6 5.40 -4.06 55.98
N LYS A 7 5.54 -5.39 56.03
CA LYS A 7 6.73 -6.09 55.52
C LYS A 7 6.85 -6.01 53.99
N LEU A 8 5.73 -6.03 53.25
CA LEU A 8 5.77 -5.97 51.79
C LEU A 8 6.19 -4.57 51.29
N VAL A 9 5.71 -3.53 51.97
CA VAL A 9 6.01 -2.12 51.67
C VAL A 9 7.50 -1.78 51.88
N ARG A 10 8.15 -2.40 52.88
CA ARG A 10 9.60 -2.20 53.12
C ARG A 10 10.49 -2.89 52.09
N LEU A 11 10.08 -4.03 51.52
CA LEU A 11 10.93 -4.77 50.57
C LEU A 11 11.08 -4.04 49.22
N ILE A 12 10.05 -3.28 48.82
CA ILE A 12 10.04 -2.51 47.56
C ILE A 12 10.96 -1.27 47.63
N ARG A 13 11.23 -0.74 48.82
CA ARG A 13 11.98 0.52 49.00
C ARG A 13 13.51 0.43 48.89
N ASN A 14 14.10 -0.77 48.94
CA ASN A 14 15.54 -0.93 49.24
C ASN A 14 16.37 -1.71 48.20
N LYS A 15 16.00 -1.68 46.92
CA LYS A 15 16.90 -2.03 45.82
C LYS A 15 17.03 -0.87 44.85
N SER A 16 18.27 -0.44 44.62
CA SER A 16 18.62 0.65 43.70
C SER A 16 18.21 0.32 42.25
N CYS A 17 16.97 0.63 41.89
CA CYS A 17 16.62 0.79 40.49
C CYS A 17 17.45 1.95 39.95
N LYS A 18 18.31 1.64 38.97
CA LYS A 18 18.87 2.65 38.06
C LYS A 18 17.72 3.54 37.61
N LYS A 19 17.91 4.86 37.60
CA LYS A 19 16.92 5.80 37.08
C LYS A 19 16.58 5.39 35.64
N PHE A 20 15.45 4.70 35.45
CA PHE A 20 14.75 4.79 34.19
C PHE A 20 14.52 6.28 33.97
N HIS A 21 15.03 6.82 32.87
CA HIS A 21 14.42 8.02 32.33
C HIS A 21 12.98 7.63 32.02
N THR A 22 12.07 7.99 32.92
CA THR A 22 10.69 8.27 32.57
C THR A 22 10.79 9.34 31.49
N SER A 23 10.80 8.93 30.22
CA SER A 23 10.64 9.85 29.10
C SER A 23 9.40 10.66 29.43
N THR A 24 9.56 11.98 29.50
CA THR A 24 8.48 12.93 29.74
C THR A 24 7.26 12.47 28.97
N ILE A 25 6.09 12.48 29.62
CA ILE A 25 4.81 12.27 28.93
C ILE A 25 4.86 13.19 27.72
N SER A 26 4.82 12.60 26.51
CA SER A 26 4.91 13.36 25.27
C SER A 26 3.90 14.48 25.39
N ASN A 27 4.34 15.74 25.33
CA ASN A 27 3.41 16.83 25.17
C ASN A 27 2.65 16.49 23.87
N ALA A 28 1.35 16.22 23.99
CA ALA A 28 0.51 16.10 22.82
C ALA A 28 0.64 17.40 22.01
N LEU A 29 0.66 17.29 20.70
CA LEU A 29 0.74 18.46 19.83
C LEU A 29 -0.43 19.39 20.17
N LYS A 30 -0.16 20.62 20.60
CA LYS A 30 -1.16 21.59 21.03
C LYS A 30 -1.16 22.76 20.07
N PHE A 31 -2.23 22.87 19.29
CA PHE A 31 -2.47 24.01 18.42
C PHE A 31 -2.75 25.27 19.24
N THR A 32 -2.19 26.39 18.79
CA THR A 32 -2.40 27.73 19.36
C THR A 32 -3.39 28.52 18.50
N GLN A 33 -3.80 29.72 18.94
CA GLN A 33 -4.62 30.61 18.12
C GLN A 33 -3.98 30.90 16.74
N GLU A 34 -2.66 31.04 16.69
CA GLU A 34 -1.89 31.28 15.45
C GLU A 34 -2.03 30.11 14.46
N HIS A 35 -2.08 28.87 14.96
CA HIS A 35 -2.36 27.70 14.14
C HIS A 35 -3.78 27.76 13.57
N ASP A 36 -4.77 28.14 14.37
CA ASP A 36 -6.15 28.26 13.90
C ASP A 36 -6.35 29.42 12.91
N GLU A 37 -5.53 30.47 12.99
CA GLU A 37 -5.49 31.57 12.00
C GLU A 37 -4.84 31.12 10.68
N LEU A 38 -3.77 30.33 10.74
CA LEU A 38 -3.23 29.65 9.55
C LEU A 38 -4.27 28.72 8.94
N ARG A 39 -4.92 27.87 9.74
CA ARG A 39 -5.97 26.94 9.26
C ARG A 39 -7.14 27.65 8.58
N LYS A 40 -7.62 28.77 9.14
CA LYS A 40 -8.67 29.61 8.51
C LYS A 40 -8.23 30.16 7.16
N THR A 41 -6.97 30.58 7.05
CA THR A 41 -6.38 31.09 5.81
C THR A 41 -6.31 30.00 4.73
N VAL A 42 -5.85 28.80 5.11
CA VAL A 42 -5.78 27.64 4.21
C VAL A 42 -7.18 27.24 3.72
N ASN A 43 -8.15 27.09 4.63
CA ASN A 43 -9.54 26.74 4.26
C ASN A 43 -10.18 27.76 3.33
N LYS A 44 -9.95 29.06 3.55
CA LYS A 44 -10.47 30.12 2.67
C LYS A 44 -9.97 29.98 1.23
N ILE A 45 -8.72 29.54 1.03
CA ILE A 45 -8.17 29.25 -0.31
C ILE A 45 -8.77 27.95 -0.85
N ILE A 46 -8.89 26.91 -0.02
CA ILE A 46 -9.49 25.63 -0.42
C ILE A 46 -10.93 25.80 -0.92
N ASP A 47 -11.79 26.44 -0.13
CA ASP A 47 -13.23 26.58 -0.42
C ASP A 47 -13.52 27.50 -1.60
N LYS A 48 -12.69 28.52 -1.82
CA LYS A 48 -12.91 29.53 -2.86
C LYS A 48 -12.18 29.24 -4.16
N ASP A 49 -10.93 28.79 -4.06
CA ASP A 49 -9.97 28.79 -5.16
C ASP A 49 -9.55 27.37 -5.61
N ILE A 50 -9.94 26.30 -4.88
CA ILE A 50 -9.60 24.90 -5.17
C ILE A 50 -10.86 24.04 -5.36
N ASN A 51 -11.61 23.77 -4.27
CA ASN A 51 -12.73 22.83 -4.24
C ASN A 51 -13.81 23.04 -5.32
N PRO A 52 -14.20 24.28 -5.70
CA PRO A 52 -15.17 24.51 -6.78
C PRO A 52 -14.74 24.00 -8.17
N TYR A 53 -13.46 23.70 -8.37
CA TYR A 53 -12.88 23.34 -9.67
C TYR A 53 -12.32 21.90 -9.71
N VAL A 54 -12.32 21.18 -8.59
CA VAL A 54 -11.69 19.87 -8.45
C VAL A 54 -12.20 18.85 -9.48
N ASP A 55 -13.52 18.72 -9.65
CA ASP A 55 -14.11 17.76 -10.60
C ASP A 55 -13.71 18.07 -12.06
N GLN A 56 -13.54 19.34 -12.40
CA GLN A 56 -13.06 19.77 -13.71
C GLN A 56 -11.58 19.39 -13.89
N TRP A 57 -10.75 19.57 -12.86
CA TRP A 57 -9.31 19.27 -12.93
C TRP A 57 -8.99 17.78 -12.93
N GLU A 58 -9.69 16.97 -12.13
CA GLU A 58 -9.56 15.51 -12.20
C GLU A 58 -10.00 14.98 -13.58
N LYS A 59 -11.08 15.53 -14.16
CA LYS A 59 -11.52 15.17 -15.53
C LYS A 59 -10.60 15.65 -16.65
N ALA A 60 -9.85 16.74 -16.43
CA ALA A 60 -8.89 17.28 -17.39
C ALA A 60 -7.48 16.65 -17.28
N ASP A 61 -7.29 15.74 -16.31
CA ASP A 61 -5.99 15.21 -15.90
C ASP A 61 -4.94 16.31 -15.56
N ILE A 62 -5.38 17.52 -15.20
CA ILE A 62 -4.51 18.66 -14.91
C ILE A 62 -5.25 19.76 -14.13
N TYR A 63 -4.55 20.36 -13.17
CA TYR A 63 -4.94 21.58 -12.46
C TYR A 63 -3.94 22.72 -12.75
N PRO A 64 -4.33 24.01 -12.64
CA PRO A 64 -3.48 25.15 -12.96
C PRO A 64 -2.45 25.39 -11.85
N ALA A 65 -1.38 24.58 -11.83
CA ALA A 65 -0.44 24.53 -10.71
C ALA A 65 0.13 25.91 -10.39
N LYS A 66 0.62 26.64 -11.39
CA LYS A 66 1.25 27.96 -11.22
C LYS A 66 0.32 28.99 -10.55
N GLU A 67 -0.97 29.00 -10.88
CA GLU A 67 -1.94 29.91 -10.25
C GLU A 67 -2.20 29.55 -8.79
N ILE A 68 -2.31 28.26 -8.46
CA ILE A 68 -2.54 27.79 -7.10
C ILE A 68 -1.29 27.95 -6.23
N PHE A 69 -0.11 27.60 -6.74
CA PHE A 69 1.15 27.87 -6.06
C PHE A 69 1.36 29.36 -5.81
N LYS A 70 1.05 30.23 -6.77
CA LYS A 70 1.13 31.68 -6.55
C LYS A 70 0.20 32.15 -5.42
N LYS A 71 -1.07 31.73 -5.41
CA LYS A 71 -2.01 32.04 -4.31
C LYS A 71 -1.55 31.55 -2.94
N LEU A 72 -0.90 30.37 -2.88
CA LEU A 72 -0.35 29.82 -1.64
C LEU A 72 0.93 30.55 -1.19
N GLY A 73 1.79 30.94 -2.13
CA GLY A 73 3.00 31.72 -1.89
C GLY A 73 2.71 33.13 -1.38
N ASP A 74 1.74 33.82 -2.01
CA ASP A 74 1.26 35.14 -1.57
C ASP A 74 0.60 35.11 -0.18
N ALA A 75 0.15 33.92 0.27
CA ALA A 75 -0.35 33.67 1.62
C ALA A 75 0.72 33.15 2.60
N GLY A 76 1.98 33.03 2.19
CA GLY A 76 3.10 32.51 3.00
C GLY A 76 3.11 31.00 3.24
N LEU A 77 2.18 30.24 2.62
CA LEU A 77 1.91 28.84 2.96
C LEU A 77 2.94 27.85 2.37
N LEU A 78 3.71 28.25 1.35
CA LEU A 78 4.78 27.41 0.79
C LEU A 78 6.09 27.48 1.60
N GLY A 79 6.22 28.48 2.48
CA GLY A 79 7.43 28.79 3.24
C GLY A 79 7.33 28.59 4.76
N ILE A 80 6.30 27.92 5.27
CA ILE A 80 5.94 27.87 6.70
C ILE A 80 7.16 27.58 7.60
N THR A 81 7.87 26.47 7.34
CA THR A 81 9.06 26.03 8.10
C THR A 81 10.38 26.41 7.43
N ARG A 82 10.38 27.42 6.56
CA ARG A 82 11.58 27.91 5.84
C ARG A 82 12.09 29.21 6.49
N PRO A 83 13.40 29.50 6.44
CA PRO A 83 13.95 30.71 7.09
C PRO A 83 13.36 32.00 6.51
N THR A 84 13.20 33.00 7.37
CA THR A 84 12.60 34.31 7.02
C THR A 84 13.45 35.12 6.04
N GLU A 85 14.77 34.94 6.06
CA GLU A 85 15.71 35.55 5.10
C GLU A 85 15.47 35.11 3.64
N TYR A 86 14.81 33.97 3.44
CA TYR A 86 14.41 33.44 2.12
C TYR A 86 12.91 33.59 1.85
N GLY A 87 12.21 34.45 2.60
CA GLY A 87 10.76 34.68 2.46
C GLY A 87 9.85 33.65 3.15
N GLY A 88 10.42 32.73 3.94
CA GLY A 88 9.63 31.81 4.77
C GLY A 88 9.07 32.46 6.04
N LEU A 89 8.27 31.71 6.81
CA LEU A 89 7.69 32.20 8.06
C LEU A 89 8.56 31.88 9.29
N GLY A 90 9.56 31.01 9.17
CA GLY A 90 10.43 30.61 10.28
C GLY A 90 9.75 29.85 11.41
N LEU A 91 8.55 29.30 11.16
CA LEU A 91 7.74 28.59 12.16
C LEU A 91 8.22 27.14 12.35
N ASP A 92 7.88 26.53 13.48
CA ASP A 92 8.19 25.12 13.73
C ASP A 92 7.23 24.16 13.01
N TYR A 93 7.54 22.86 13.05
CA TYR A 93 6.83 21.84 12.28
C TYR A 93 5.36 21.63 12.70
N SER A 94 4.92 22.11 13.87
CA SER A 94 3.51 22.05 14.27
C SER A 94 2.59 22.87 13.35
N PHE A 95 3.10 23.95 12.76
CA PHE A 95 2.39 24.72 11.73
C PHE A 95 2.32 23.99 10.39
N SER A 96 3.36 23.23 10.02
CA SER A 96 3.31 22.30 8.88
C SER A 96 2.27 21.19 9.13
N VAL A 97 2.17 20.65 10.34
CA VAL A 97 1.12 19.67 10.69
C VAL A 97 -0.28 20.26 10.48
N ALA A 98 -0.53 21.44 11.05
CA ALA A 98 -1.82 22.14 10.85
C ALA A 98 -2.12 22.41 9.37
N PHE A 99 -1.11 22.78 8.57
CA PHE A 99 -1.27 22.97 7.13
C PHE A 99 -1.69 21.68 6.40
N PHE A 100 -0.96 20.57 6.59
CA PHE A 100 -1.26 19.30 5.92
C PHE A 100 -2.61 18.69 6.34
N GLU A 101 -3.06 18.96 7.56
CA GLU A 101 -4.41 18.59 7.99
C GLU A 101 -5.49 19.35 7.22
N GLU A 102 -5.37 20.66 7.04
CA GLU A 102 -6.37 21.41 6.27
C GLU A 102 -6.31 21.08 4.77
N LEU A 103 -5.14 20.73 4.22
CA LEU A 103 -5.02 20.19 2.86
C LEU A 103 -5.88 18.93 2.64
N SER A 104 -6.25 18.18 3.70
CA SER A 104 -7.18 17.06 3.60
C SER A 104 -8.64 17.46 3.30
N ASN A 105 -8.99 18.75 3.46
CA ASN A 105 -10.29 19.31 3.08
C ASN A 105 -10.41 19.57 1.57
N ILE A 106 -9.33 19.35 0.79
CA ILE A 106 -9.41 19.35 -0.66
C ILE A 106 -10.12 18.07 -1.13
N ASN A 107 -11.09 18.22 -2.03
CA ASN A 107 -11.94 17.13 -2.53
C ASN A 107 -11.26 16.18 -3.54
N CYS A 108 -9.94 16.29 -3.72
CA CYS A 108 -9.11 15.35 -4.48
C CYS A 108 -7.74 15.17 -3.82
N GLN A 109 -7.06 14.08 -4.17
CA GLN A 109 -5.71 13.80 -3.68
C GLN A 109 -4.59 14.42 -4.54
N GLY A 110 -4.86 14.79 -5.81
CA GLY A 110 -3.85 15.31 -6.72
C GLY A 110 -3.24 16.63 -6.26
N VAL A 111 -4.06 17.68 -6.09
CA VAL A 111 -3.60 19.01 -5.64
C VAL A 111 -2.80 18.97 -4.32
N PRO A 112 -3.25 18.33 -3.21
CA PRO A 112 -2.46 18.29 -1.97
C PRO A 112 -1.15 17.51 -2.13
N MET A 113 -1.11 16.43 -2.93
CA MET A 113 0.13 15.72 -3.24
C MET A 113 1.12 16.64 -3.97
N SER A 114 0.64 17.38 -4.97
CA SER A 114 1.44 18.35 -5.74
C SER A 114 2.07 19.42 -4.84
N ILE A 115 1.31 19.95 -3.89
CA ILE A 115 1.78 20.92 -2.89
C ILE A 115 2.88 20.32 -2.01
N ILE A 116 2.66 19.12 -1.45
CA ILE A 116 3.64 18.45 -0.56
C ILE A 116 4.93 18.11 -1.32
N VAL A 117 4.84 17.73 -2.62
CA VAL A 117 6.02 17.52 -3.48
C VAL A 117 6.88 18.78 -3.56
N HIS A 118 6.26 19.95 -3.68
CA HIS A 118 6.97 21.23 -3.74
C HIS A 118 7.59 21.63 -2.38
N THR A 119 6.81 21.59 -1.30
CA THR A 119 7.21 22.10 0.02
C THR A 119 8.11 21.15 0.80
N ASP A 120 7.88 19.84 0.71
CA ASP A 120 8.47 18.82 1.61
C ASP A 120 9.20 17.68 0.89
N MET A 121 9.32 17.75 -0.44
CA MET A 121 10.17 16.84 -1.21
C MET A 121 11.25 17.57 -2.03
N ALA A 122 10.87 18.51 -2.88
CA ALA A 122 11.81 19.19 -3.79
C ALA A 122 12.70 20.23 -3.09
N THR A 123 12.14 21.03 -2.18
CA THR A 123 12.82 22.18 -1.54
C THR A 123 13.57 21.93 -0.22
N PRO A 124 13.29 20.90 0.63
CA PRO A 124 13.96 20.76 1.94
C PRO A 124 15.49 20.61 1.87
N ALA A 125 16.00 19.81 0.92
CA ALA A 125 17.44 19.62 0.75
C ALA A 125 18.13 20.93 0.32
N LEU A 126 17.51 21.70 -0.58
CA LEU A 126 17.98 23.02 -0.99
C LEU A 126 18.00 24.01 0.18
N ALA A 127 16.94 24.04 0.99
CA ALA A 127 16.87 24.92 2.17
C ALA A 127 17.94 24.58 3.22
N ARG A 128 18.20 23.29 3.46
CA ARG A 128 19.16 22.81 4.48
C ARG A 128 20.62 22.88 4.03
N PHE A 129 20.92 22.58 2.75
CA PHE A 129 22.29 22.32 2.27
C PHE A 129 22.69 23.14 1.04
N GLY A 130 21.79 23.89 0.41
CA GLY A 130 22.11 24.73 -0.76
C GLY A 130 23.07 25.88 -0.42
N SER A 131 23.85 26.32 -1.41
CA SER A 131 24.59 27.58 -1.31
C SER A 131 23.63 28.77 -1.30
N GLU A 132 24.13 29.95 -0.91
CA GLU A 132 23.32 31.17 -0.88
C GLU A 132 22.77 31.51 -2.27
N GLU A 133 23.61 31.38 -3.31
CA GLU A 133 23.23 31.64 -4.70
C GLU A 133 22.09 30.71 -5.16
N LEU A 134 22.13 29.42 -4.80
CA LEU A 134 21.05 28.49 -5.16
C LEU A 134 19.76 28.74 -4.38
N LYS A 135 19.85 29.19 -3.13
CA LYS A 135 18.64 29.56 -2.37
C LYS A 135 17.99 30.81 -2.98
N GLN A 136 18.75 31.83 -3.34
CA GLN A 136 18.22 33.01 -4.03
C GLN A 136 17.67 32.65 -5.43
N GLU A 137 18.36 31.80 -6.20
CA GLU A 137 17.95 31.43 -7.57
C GLU A 137 16.74 30.48 -7.62
N PHE A 138 16.62 29.53 -6.68
CA PHE A 138 15.59 28.47 -6.73
C PHE A 138 14.65 28.44 -5.52
N LEU A 139 15.13 28.66 -4.29
CA LEU A 139 14.30 28.52 -3.08
C LEU A 139 13.36 29.70 -2.89
N VAL A 140 13.87 30.93 -2.93
CA VAL A 140 13.08 32.17 -2.75
C VAL A 140 11.90 32.25 -3.72
N PRO A 141 12.06 32.11 -5.06
CA PRO A 141 10.92 32.14 -5.98
C PRO A 141 10.00 30.92 -5.85
N SER A 142 10.48 29.79 -5.31
CA SER A 142 9.60 28.65 -4.97
C SER A 142 8.70 28.99 -3.78
N ILE A 143 9.26 29.55 -2.71
CA ILE A 143 8.50 30.00 -1.53
C ILE A 143 7.48 31.09 -1.88
N ALA A 144 7.83 32.02 -2.78
CA ALA A 144 6.92 33.04 -3.29
C ALA A 144 5.80 32.51 -4.22
N GLY A 145 5.86 31.23 -4.61
CA GLY A 145 4.92 30.62 -5.56
C GLY A 145 5.13 31.06 -7.02
N ASP A 146 6.21 31.77 -7.31
CA ASP A 146 6.56 32.28 -8.64
C ASP A 146 7.23 31.20 -9.52
N ARG A 147 7.77 30.14 -8.91
CA ARG A 147 8.31 28.95 -9.57
C ARG A 147 7.76 27.67 -8.96
N VAL A 148 7.24 26.78 -9.79
CA VAL A 148 6.82 25.43 -9.38
C VAL A 148 8.02 24.49 -9.45
N SER A 149 8.07 23.49 -8.56
CA SER A 149 9.18 22.53 -8.50
C SER A 149 8.69 21.09 -8.42
N CYS A 150 9.56 20.18 -8.86
CA CYS A 150 9.39 18.73 -8.73
C CYS A 150 10.66 18.06 -8.18
N VAL A 151 10.54 16.83 -7.71
CA VAL A 151 11.65 16.01 -7.21
C VAL A 151 11.87 14.82 -8.14
N ALA A 152 13.09 14.62 -8.62
CA ALA A 152 13.40 13.69 -9.70
C ALA A 152 14.39 12.60 -9.24
N VAL A 153 13.83 11.57 -8.58
CA VAL A 153 14.61 10.49 -7.94
C VAL A 153 14.46 9.16 -8.68
N SER A 154 13.25 8.61 -8.77
CA SER A 154 12.99 7.26 -9.29
C SER A 154 13.22 7.13 -10.79
N GLU A 155 13.53 5.90 -11.23
CA GLU A 155 13.77 5.54 -12.63
C GLU A 155 13.00 4.27 -13.01
N VAL A 156 12.87 4.00 -14.31
CA VAL A 156 12.06 2.88 -14.84
C VAL A 156 12.46 1.52 -14.23
N HIS A 157 13.74 1.29 -13.95
CA HIS A 157 14.23 0.05 -13.32
C HIS A 157 14.40 0.13 -11.80
N CYS A 158 14.15 1.28 -11.16
CA CYS A 158 14.30 1.43 -9.71
C CYS A 158 13.38 2.50 -9.11
N GLY A 159 12.35 2.03 -8.41
CA GLY A 159 11.57 2.81 -7.44
C GLY A 159 12.14 2.64 -6.03
N SER A 160 11.94 1.44 -5.45
CA SER A 160 12.34 1.12 -4.08
C SER A 160 13.86 1.13 -3.86
N ASP A 161 14.65 0.62 -4.81
CA ASP A 161 16.11 0.65 -4.75
C ASP A 161 16.68 1.96 -5.33
N VAL A 162 16.49 3.05 -4.59
CA VAL A 162 17.00 4.38 -4.95
C VAL A 162 18.54 4.41 -5.10
N ALA A 163 19.26 3.45 -4.53
CA ALA A 163 20.71 3.37 -4.68
C ALA A 163 21.15 2.90 -6.08
N ALA A 164 20.27 2.22 -6.83
CA ALA A 164 20.52 1.66 -8.16
C ALA A 164 20.15 2.58 -9.34
N ILE A 165 19.85 3.87 -9.11
CA ILE A 165 19.62 4.85 -10.19
C ILE A 165 20.85 4.93 -11.12
N LYS A 166 20.60 5.12 -12.42
CA LYS A 166 21.61 5.12 -13.49
C LYS A 166 21.79 6.47 -14.17
N THR A 167 20.88 7.44 -13.99
CA THR A 167 21.09 8.80 -14.51
C THR A 167 22.43 9.34 -14.04
N LYS A 168 23.22 9.85 -14.98
CA LYS A 168 24.56 10.40 -14.75
C LYS A 168 24.55 11.91 -14.97
N ALA A 169 25.40 12.60 -14.23
CA ALA A 169 25.69 14.02 -14.40
C ALA A 169 27.22 14.18 -14.41
N GLU A 170 27.82 14.15 -15.60
CA GLU A 170 29.27 14.11 -15.81
C GLU A 170 29.85 15.53 -15.87
N ARG A 171 30.83 15.83 -15.01
CA ARG A 171 31.51 17.13 -14.99
C ARG A 171 32.34 17.37 -16.25
N LYS A 172 32.10 18.49 -16.94
CA LYS A 172 32.89 18.98 -18.09
C LYS A 172 33.23 20.46 -17.90
N GLY A 173 34.35 20.71 -17.23
CA GLY A 173 34.72 22.05 -16.77
C GLY A 173 33.81 22.50 -15.62
N ASP A 174 33.26 23.70 -15.74
CA ASP A 174 32.35 24.30 -14.76
C ASP A 174 30.89 23.82 -14.90
N ASP A 175 30.59 22.98 -15.91
CA ASP A 175 29.27 22.40 -16.16
C ASP A 175 29.19 20.91 -15.79
N LEU A 176 27.97 20.43 -15.62
CA LEU A 176 27.55 19.03 -15.64
C LEU A 176 26.81 18.75 -16.94
N ILE A 177 27.08 17.60 -17.56
CA ILE A 177 26.32 17.04 -18.68
C ILE A 177 25.51 15.86 -18.19
N ILE A 178 24.19 16.00 -18.22
CA ILE A 178 23.24 15.05 -17.64
C ILE A 178 22.67 14.16 -18.75
N ASN A 179 22.71 12.85 -18.53
CA ASN A 179 22.19 11.84 -19.43
C ASN A 179 21.46 10.74 -18.63
N GLY A 180 20.28 10.33 -19.11
CA GLY A 180 19.46 9.30 -18.47
C GLY A 180 17.97 9.60 -18.57
N GLY A 181 17.23 9.29 -17.52
CA GLY A 181 15.79 9.54 -17.46
C GLY A 181 15.21 9.22 -16.09
N LYS A 182 14.04 9.79 -15.80
CA LYS A 182 13.35 9.70 -14.50
C LYS A 182 11.89 9.31 -14.71
N MET A 183 11.28 8.69 -13.70
CA MET A 183 9.95 8.08 -13.80
C MET A 183 9.11 8.46 -12.57
N TRP A 184 7.80 8.65 -12.77
CA TRP A 184 6.82 9.03 -11.72
C TRP A 184 7.00 10.45 -11.17
N ILE A 185 7.45 11.38 -12.01
CA ILE A 185 7.80 12.73 -11.53
C ILE A 185 6.54 13.60 -11.50
N THR A 186 5.98 13.73 -10.31
CA THR A 186 4.86 14.62 -9.98
C THR A 186 5.25 16.08 -10.20
N ASN A 187 4.32 16.90 -10.72
CA ASN A 187 4.51 18.30 -11.15
C ASN A 187 5.41 18.48 -12.39
N GLY A 188 5.98 17.42 -12.97
CA GLY A 188 7.00 17.54 -14.02
C GLY A 188 6.54 18.19 -15.32
N ALA A 189 5.24 18.23 -15.62
CA ALA A 189 4.71 18.92 -16.80
C ALA A 189 4.49 20.43 -16.57
N GLN A 190 4.51 20.90 -15.31
CA GLN A 190 4.18 22.28 -14.93
C GLN A 190 5.28 22.98 -14.12
N ALA A 191 6.28 22.24 -13.62
CA ALA A 191 7.40 22.76 -12.87
C ALA A 191 8.35 23.61 -13.74
N ASP A 192 9.02 24.57 -13.09
CA ASP A 192 10.05 25.43 -13.70
C ASP A 192 11.46 24.87 -13.46
N TRP A 193 11.63 24.06 -12.41
CA TRP A 193 12.89 23.36 -12.12
C TRP A 193 12.65 22.04 -11.38
N MET A 194 13.63 21.13 -11.43
CA MET A 194 13.62 19.88 -10.69
C MET A 194 14.79 19.76 -9.71
N CYS A 195 14.54 19.14 -8.56
CA CYS A 195 15.58 18.63 -7.66
C CYS A 195 15.97 17.21 -8.13
N LEU A 196 17.01 17.10 -8.94
CA LEU A 196 17.43 15.86 -9.59
C LEU A 196 18.45 15.09 -8.75
N LEU A 197 18.19 13.80 -8.47
CA LEU A 197 19.21 12.88 -7.96
C LEU A 197 19.92 12.15 -9.13
N ALA A 198 21.21 12.38 -9.30
CA ALA A 198 22.03 11.76 -10.36
C ALA A 198 23.39 11.29 -9.82
N ASN A 199 23.99 10.26 -10.44
CA ASN A 199 25.37 9.86 -10.16
C ASN A 199 26.34 10.90 -10.73
N THR A 200 27.15 11.56 -9.90
CA THR A 200 28.17 12.51 -10.36
C THR A 200 29.59 11.98 -10.22
N ARG A 201 29.81 10.91 -9.43
CA ARG A 201 31.10 10.27 -9.26
C ARG A 201 31.01 8.75 -9.26
N GLU A 202 32.18 8.12 -9.38
CA GLU A 202 32.37 6.68 -9.16
C GLU A 202 32.47 6.35 -7.66
N GLY A 203 32.34 5.07 -7.31
CA GLY A 203 32.48 4.57 -5.93
C GLY A 203 31.18 4.04 -5.31
N PRO A 204 31.10 3.94 -3.97
CA PRO A 204 29.98 3.30 -3.28
C PRO A 204 28.63 3.96 -3.58
N ALA A 205 27.59 3.17 -3.87
CA ALA A 205 26.30 3.65 -4.37
C ALA A 205 25.58 4.67 -3.48
N HIS A 206 25.80 4.65 -2.16
CA HIS A 206 25.23 5.61 -1.21
C HIS A 206 26.06 6.90 -1.04
N LYS A 207 27.22 6.98 -1.71
CA LYS A 207 28.18 8.09 -1.65
C LYS A 207 28.64 8.55 -3.04
N ASN A 208 27.88 8.30 -4.10
CA ASN A 208 28.29 8.63 -5.47
C ASN A 208 27.27 9.49 -6.25
N LYS A 209 26.21 9.95 -5.57
CA LYS A 209 25.08 10.69 -6.15
C LYS A 209 24.97 12.08 -5.54
N SER A 210 24.61 13.06 -6.36
CA SER A 210 24.35 14.44 -5.95
C SER A 210 22.89 14.81 -6.22
N LEU A 211 22.37 15.74 -5.40
CA LEU A 211 21.14 16.47 -5.73
C LEU A 211 21.52 17.72 -6.51
N ILE A 212 20.78 18.05 -7.56
CA ILE A 212 21.10 19.12 -8.51
C ILE A 212 19.82 19.92 -8.81
N CYS A 213 19.88 21.25 -8.72
CA CYS A 213 18.84 22.15 -9.22
C CYS A 213 18.93 22.25 -10.75
N VAL A 214 18.01 21.62 -11.48
CA VAL A 214 18.00 21.60 -12.95
C VAL A 214 16.80 22.42 -13.46
N PRO A 215 17.01 23.56 -14.15
CA PRO A 215 15.95 24.28 -14.85
C PRO A 215 15.29 23.40 -15.92
N LEU A 216 13.96 23.44 -16.01
CA LEU A 216 13.20 22.57 -16.93
C LEU A 216 13.14 23.07 -18.38
N ASP A 217 13.58 24.30 -18.63
CA ASP A 217 13.80 24.89 -19.95
C ASP A 217 15.20 24.56 -20.53
N ALA A 218 16.05 23.85 -19.78
CA ALA A 218 17.39 23.49 -20.24
C ALA A 218 17.34 22.56 -21.48
N PRO A 219 18.10 22.87 -22.56
CA PRO A 219 18.10 22.06 -23.78
C PRO A 219 18.48 20.59 -23.53
N GLY A 220 17.77 19.67 -24.19
CA GLY A 220 17.97 18.22 -24.07
C GLY A 220 17.04 17.53 -23.06
N ILE A 221 16.20 18.29 -22.33
CA ILE A 221 15.12 17.74 -21.52
C ILE A 221 13.90 17.49 -22.41
N THR A 222 13.34 16.28 -22.35
CA THR A 222 12.01 15.97 -22.90
C THR A 222 11.22 15.12 -21.91
N PHE A 223 9.90 15.07 -22.04
CA PHE A 223 9.06 14.25 -21.17
C PHE A 223 7.82 13.70 -21.86
N ASN A 224 7.30 12.58 -21.33
CA ASN A 224 5.97 12.04 -21.64
C ASN A 224 5.07 12.15 -20.40
N LYS A 225 3.85 12.65 -20.57
CA LYS A 225 2.83 12.64 -19.49
C LYS A 225 2.35 11.20 -19.26
N ILE A 226 2.07 10.87 -18.00
CA ILE A 226 1.62 9.55 -17.55
C ILE A 226 0.12 9.58 -17.22
N ASN A 227 -0.64 8.66 -17.80
CA ASN A 227 -2.05 8.41 -17.43
C ASN A 227 -2.11 7.54 -16.16
N LYS A 228 -3.05 7.85 -15.26
CA LYS A 228 -3.11 7.27 -13.90
C LYS A 228 -4.52 6.80 -13.57
N LEU A 229 -4.63 5.80 -12.70
CA LEU A 229 -5.92 5.33 -12.15
C LEU A 229 -6.63 6.37 -11.25
N GLY A 230 -5.87 7.32 -10.68
CA GLY A 230 -6.37 8.37 -9.80
C GLY A 230 -5.30 9.42 -9.55
N THR A 231 -5.56 10.39 -8.65
CA THR A 231 -4.76 11.63 -8.51
C THR A 231 -4.64 12.36 -9.86
N CYS A 232 -5.71 12.37 -10.64
CA CYS A 232 -5.67 12.74 -12.05
C CYS A 232 -5.36 14.23 -12.24
N SER A 233 -5.87 15.10 -11.35
CA SER A 233 -5.59 16.54 -11.38
C SER A 233 -4.10 16.88 -11.28
N SER A 234 -3.30 16.06 -10.59
CA SER A 234 -1.84 16.23 -10.57
C SER A 234 -1.19 15.56 -11.77
N ASP A 235 -0.44 16.31 -12.55
CA ASP A 235 0.39 15.72 -13.60
C ASP A 235 1.51 14.84 -13.01
N ASN A 236 1.94 13.88 -13.82
CA ASN A 236 3.06 12.98 -13.57
C ASN A 236 3.73 12.74 -14.91
N VAL A 237 5.07 12.70 -14.94
CA VAL A 237 5.81 12.52 -16.19
C VAL A 237 6.95 11.52 -16.07
N GLN A 238 7.32 10.95 -17.22
CA GLN A 238 8.61 10.32 -17.45
C GLN A 238 9.52 11.34 -18.15
N PHE A 239 10.66 11.67 -17.55
CA PHE A 239 11.68 12.53 -18.17
C PHE A 239 12.75 11.72 -18.89
N PHE A 240 13.29 12.32 -19.96
CA PHE A 240 14.47 11.87 -20.67
C PHE A 240 15.47 13.03 -20.75
N PHE A 241 16.76 12.73 -20.55
CA PHE A 241 17.84 13.70 -20.58
C PHE A 241 18.87 13.28 -21.62
N GLU A 242 19.06 14.12 -22.65
CA GLU A 242 20.08 13.94 -23.66
C GLU A 242 21.04 15.14 -23.64
N ASN A 243 22.23 14.93 -23.09
CA ASN A 243 23.32 15.92 -22.99
C ASN A 243 22.93 17.27 -22.35
N VAL A 244 21.98 17.25 -21.41
CA VAL A 244 21.47 18.44 -20.72
C VAL A 244 22.61 19.11 -19.95
N ARG A 245 22.90 20.37 -20.28
CA ARG A 245 23.99 21.14 -19.68
C ARG A 245 23.46 22.01 -18.55
N VAL A 246 24.04 21.87 -17.36
CA VAL A 246 23.69 22.65 -16.17
C VAL A 246 24.97 23.06 -15.45
N PRO A 247 25.12 24.30 -14.94
CA PRO A 247 26.30 24.70 -14.19
C PRO A 247 26.53 23.78 -12.99
N ALA A 248 27.77 23.36 -12.73
CA ALA A 248 28.09 22.48 -11.62
C ALA A 248 27.94 23.15 -10.25
N LYS A 249 27.84 24.48 -10.20
CA LYS A 249 27.39 25.24 -9.02
C LYS A 249 25.95 24.90 -8.60
N ASN A 250 25.16 24.24 -9.44
CA ASN A 250 23.78 23.83 -9.12
C ASN A 250 23.68 22.55 -8.28
N ILE A 251 24.81 21.95 -7.88
CA ILE A 251 24.83 20.87 -6.89
C ILE A 251 24.38 21.42 -5.53
N ILE A 252 23.39 20.76 -4.92
CA ILE A 252 22.93 21.07 -3.56
C ILE A 252 23.88 20.41 -2.56
N GLY A 253 24.57 21.24 -1.76
CA GLY A 253 25.51 20.80 -0.74
C GLY A 253 26.78 20.17 -1.32
N GLU A 254 27.29 19.14 -0.65
CA GLU A 254 28.52 18.46 -1.06
C GLU A 254 28.28 17.48 -2.21
N GLU A 255 29.17 17.51 -3.21
CA GLU A 255 29.12 16.57 -4.33
C GLU A 255 29.23 15.12 -3.85
N GLY A 256 28.29 14.28 -4.29
CA GLY A 256 28.19 12.87 -3.95
C GLY A 256 27.55 12.58 -2.58
N MET A 257 27.04 13.59 -1.87
CA MET A 257 26.26 13.44 -0.62
C MET A 257 24.73 13.47 -0.84
N GLY A 258 24.27 13.67 -2.08
CA GLY A 258 22.85 13.76 -2.44
C GLY A 258 22.00 12.57 -2.01
N PHE A 259 22.54 11.35 -2.01
CA PHE A 259 21.81 10.18 -1.47
C PHE A 259 21.53 10.33 0.03
N ILE A 260 22.47 10.86 0.81
CA ILE A 260 22.29 11.09 2.25
C ILE A 260 21.26 12.20 2.49
N TYR A 261 21.36 13.31 1.75
CA TYR A 261 20.38 14.40 1.80
C TYR A 261 18.96 13.90 1.44
N GLN A 262 18.84 13.02 0.44
CA GLN A 262 17.59 12.36 0.05
C GLN A 262 17.02 11.49 1.18
N MET A 263 17.84 10.70 1.88
CA MET A 263 17.38 9.87 3.00
C MET A 263 16.90 10.70 4.20
N LEU A 264 17.49 11.88 4.42
CA LEU A 264 17.01 12.84 5.43
C LEU A 264 15.67 13.45 5.01
N GLN A 265 15.55 13.94 3.77
CA GLN A 265 14.32 14.52 3.23
C GLN A 265 13.15 13.52 3.23
N PHE A 266 13.42 12.23 3.02
CA PHE A 266 12.39 11.18 3.09
C PHE A 266 11.65 11.13 4.44
N GLN A 267 12.17 11.68 5.53
CA GLN A 267 11.41 11.76 6.79
C GLN A 267 10.38 12.90 6.77
N ASP A 268 10.73 14.05 6.16
CA ASP A 268 9.82 15.17 5.92
C ASP A 268 8.65 14.72 5.04
N GLU A 269 8.96 14.03 3.92
CA GLU A 269 8.00 13.48 2.96
C GLU A 269 7.06 12.44 3.57
N ARG A 270 7.60 11.51 4.38
CA ARG A 270 6.78 10.47 5.04
C ARG A 270 5.75 11.08 5.97
N LEU A 271 6.09 12.15 6.69
CA LEU A 271 5.17 12.85 7.58
C LEU A 271 4.20 13.73 6.79
N GLY A 272 4.68 14.59 5.89
CA GLY A 272 3.81 15.42 5.05
C GLY A 272 2.78 14.60 4.27
N GLY A 273 3.19 13.48 3.69
CA GLY A 273 2.32 12.53 2.98
C GLY A 273 1.44 11.63 3.84
N CYS A 274 1.41 11.77 5.17
CA CYS A 274 0.49 11.02 6.04
C CYS A 274 -0.25 11.86 7.11
N VAL A 275 0.19 13.08 7.44
CA VAL A 275 -0.45 13.91 8.46
C VAL A 275 -1.94 14.18 8.21
N GLY A 276 -2.34 14.48 6.98
CA GLY A 276 -3.76 14.72 6.66
C GLY A 276 -4.64 13.46 6.59
N VAL A 277 -4.07 12.26 6.72
CA VAL A 277 -4.80 11.00 6.51
C VAL A 277 -5.84 10.71 7.61
N PRO A 278 -5.57 10.86 8.92
CA PRO A 278 -6.59 10.65 9.95
C PRO A 278 -7.85 11.49 9.71
N ARG A 279 -7.69 12.78 9.42
CA ARG A 279 -8.81 13.70 9.15
C ARG A 279 -9.59 13.33 7.89
N ALA A 280 -8.91 12.95 6.81
CA ALA A 280 -9.57 12.44 5.60
C ALA A 280 -10.40 11.17 5.89
N LEU A 281 -9.85 10.23 6.68
CA LEU A 281 -10.53 8.99 7.02
C LEU A 281 -11.68 9.21 8.02
N SER A 282 -11.53 10.12 8.98
CA SER A 282 -12.62 10.57 9.84
C SER A 282 -13.77 11.16 9.03
N ARG A 283 -13.51 12.00 8.01
CA ARG A 283 -14.56 12.51 7.12
C ARG A 283 -15.31 11.37 6.44
N VAL A 284 -14.60 10.41 5.84
CA VAL A 284 -15.21 9.24 5.18
C VAL A 284 -16.05 8.40 6.17
N ILE A 285 -15.61 8.24 7.42
CA ILE A 285 -16.39 7.60 8.49
C ILE A 285 -17.65 8.41 8.82
N GLN A 286 -17.57 9.74 8.93
CA GLN A 286 -18.74 10.59 9.20
C GLN A 286 -19.75 10.60 8.05
N ASP A 287 -19.28 10.65 6.80
CA ASP A 287 -20.13 10.53 5.61
C ASP A 287 -20.86 9.18 5.60
N THR A 288 -20.17 8.11 6.01
CA THR A 288 -20.74 6.76 6.16
C THR A 288 -21.76 6.69 7.30
N ILE A 289 -21.48 7.34 8.44
CA ILE A 289 -22.43 7.45 9.57
C ILE A 289 -23.70 8.19 9.13
N ALA A 290 -23.58 9.27 8.35
CA ALA A 290 -24.73 9.99 7.79
C ALA A 290 -25.55 9.10 6.86
N TYR A 291 -24.90 8.44 5.89
CA TYR A 291 -25.55 7.47 5.00
C TYR A 291 -26.27 6.36 5.78
N CYS A 292 -25.65 5.78 6.82
CA CYS A 292 -26.26 4.72 7.62
C CYS A 292 -27.48 5.18 8.44
N LYS A 293 -27.58 6.47 8.79
CA LYS A 293 -28.78 7.05 9.44
C LYS A 293 -29.93 7.23 8.46
N ASP A 294 -29.63 7.71 7.26
CA ASP A 294 -30.64 8.03 6.24
C ASP A 294 -31.12 6.76 5.51
N ARG A 295 -30.23 5.78 5.33
CA ARG A 295 -30.53 4.53 4.62
C ARG A 295 -31.35 3.58 5.49
N THR A 296 -32.57 3.27 5.06
CA THR A 296 -33.42 2.26 5.71
C THR A 296 -33.37 0.90 5.00
N ALA A 297 -33.31 -0.18 5.78
CA ALA A 297 -33.56 -1.56 5.33
C ALA A 297 -34.25 -2.35 6.46
N PHE A 298 -34.96 -3.43 6.12
CA PHE A 298 -35.70 -4.27 7.10
C PHE A 298 -36.65 -3.51 8.07
N GLY A 299 -37.11 -2.32 7.66
CA GLY A 299 -38.07 -1.50 8.42
C GLY A 299 -37.46 -0.44 9.34
N HIS A 300 -36.13 -0.29 9.41
CA HIS A 300 -35.46 0.71 10.24
C HIS A 300 -34.19 1.28 9.55
N PRO A 301 -33.61 2.40 10.05
CA PRO A 301 -32.28 2.85 9.67
C PRO A 301 -31.22 1.75 9.81
N ILE A 302 -30.31 1.62 8.83
CA ILE A 302 -29.28 0.57 8.90
C ILE A 302 -28.26 0.80 10.01
N ILE A 303 -28.08 2.05 10.47
CA ILE A 303 -27.19 2.35 11.60
C ILE A 303 -27.57 1.59 12.88
N ASP A 304 -28.86 1.30 13.09
CA ASP A 304 -29.37 0.61 14.29
C ASP A 304 -28.87 -0.86 14.38
N ASN A 305 -28.28 -1.40 13.31
CA ASN A 305 -27.66 -2.72 13.32
C ASN A 305 -26.35 -2.70 14.14
N GLN A 306 -26.29 -3.52 15.20
CA GLN A 306 -25.12 -3.59 16.09
C GLN A 306 -23.78 -3.83 15.36
N VAL A 307 -23.78 -4.61 14.27
CA VAL A 307 -22.57 -4.86 13.46
C VAL A 307 -22.02 -3.59 12.80
N ILE A 308 -22.89 -2.65 12.40
CA ILE A 308 -22.50 -1.36 11.84
C ILE A 308 -21.91 -0.47 12.93
N HIS A 309 -22.53 -0.41 14.11
CA HIS A 309 -21.98 0.28 15.27
C HIS A 309 -20.57 -0.22 15.65
N PHE A 310 -20.38 -1.54 15.77
CA PHE A 310 -19.07 -2.12 16.10
C PHE A 310 -18.03 -1.83 15.03
N THR A 311 -18.37 -2.02 13.76
CA THR A 311 -17.44 -1.75 12.64
C THR A 311 -17.00 -0.29 12.61
N LEU A 312 -17.91 0.67 12.77
CA LEU A 312 -17.58 2.10 12.74
C LEU A 312 -16.77 2.53 13.97
N ALA A 313 -17.05 1.96 15.15
CA ALA A 313 -16.28 2.23 16.37
C ALA A 313 -14.84 1.68 16.30
N GLU A 314 -14.65 0.47 15.75
CA GLU A 314 -13.31 -0.09 15.48
C GLU A 314 -12.54 0.79 14.50
N LEU A 315 -13.16 1.17 13.37
CA LEU A 315 -12.51 1.99 12.36
C LEU A 315 -12.11 3.37 12.88
N GLN A 316 -12.96 4.03 13.67
CA GLN A 316 -12.59 5.30 14.31
C GLN A 316 -11.43 5.10 15.30
N THR A 317 -11.46 4.04 16.11
CA THR A 317 -10.36 3.73 17.07
C THR A 317 -9.01 3.58 16.38
N GLU A 318 -8.97 2.95 15.20
CA GLU A 318 -7.75 2.83 14.39
C GLU A 318 -7.29 4.17 13.78
N VAL A 319 -8.21 5.11 13.51
CA VAL A 319 -7.90 6.47 13.07
C VAL A 319 -7.29 7.29 14.22
N GLU A 320 -7.87 7.26 15.43
CA GLU A 320 -7.30 7.89 16.64
C GLU A 320 -5.88 7.36 16.93
N ALA A 321 -5.68 6.04 16.80
CA ALA A 321 -4.38 5.41 17.02
C ALA A 321 -3.32 5.85 15.99
N LEU A 322 -3.73 6.12 14.74
CA LEU A 322 -2.86 6.68 13.70
C LEU A 322 -2.52 8.15 13.98
N GLU A 323 -3.49 8.97 14.38
CA GLU A 323 -3.27 10.38 14.72
C GLU A 323 -2.29 10.53 15.89
N ALA A 324 -2.49 9.76 16.98
CA ALA A 324 -1.58 9.75 18.12
C ALA A 324 -0.14 9.35 17.74
N LEU A 325 0.02 8.43 16.78
CA LEU A 325 1.34 8.05 16.25
C LEU A 325 1.98 9.17 15.43
N ILE A 326 1.21 9.85 14.58
CA ILE A 326 1.65 11.00 13.78
C ILE A 326 2.06 12.17 14.67
N TYR A 327 1.23 12.56 15.64
CA TYR A 327 1.52 13.67 16.55
C TYR A 327 2.75 13.40 17.42
N LYS A 328 2.97 12.16 17.83
CA LYS A 328 4.20 11.75 18.51
C LYS A 328 5.44 11.91 17.60
N ALA A 329 5.32 11.56 16.32
CA ALA A 329 6.40 11.73 15.36
C ALA A 329 6.70 13.22 15.12
N ALA A 330 5.66 14.05 14.94
CA ALA A 330 5.79 15.49 14.76
C ALA A 330 6.44 16.17 15.99
N ALA A 331 6.01 15.82 17.21
CA ALA A 331 6.61 16.34 18.44
C ALA A 331 8.12 16.00 18.52
N GLN A 332 8.51 14.77 18.19
CA GLN A 332 9.93 14.39 18.12
C GLN A 332 10.71 15.15 17.03
N MET A 333 10.07 15.50 15.92
CA MET A 333 10.67 16.29 14.85
C MET A 333 10.94 17.74 15.30
N ILE A 334 10.00 18.34 16.03
CA ILE A 334 10.14 19.68 16.63
C ILE A 334 11.28 19.69 17.67
N ASP A 335 11.37 18.65 18.49
CA ASP A 335 12.47 18.44 19.45
C ASP A 335 13.84 18.12 18.79
N GLY A 336 13.92 18.04 17.45
CA GLY A 336 15.16 17.73 16.72
C GLY A 336 15.65 16.28 16.87
N GLN A 337 14.77 15.34 17.24
CA GLN A 337 15.10 13.93 17.43
C GLN A 337 15.04 13.15 16.11
N ASP A 338 15.67 11.97 16.06
CA ASP A 338 15.54 11.06 14.91
C ASP A 338 14.13 10.45 14.85
N VAL A 339 13.33 10.94 13.89
CA VAL A 339 11.97 10.47 13.64
C VAL A 339 11.87 9.31 12.65
N THR A 340 12.98 8.83 12.08
CA THR A 340 13.00 7.87 10.96
C THR A 340 12.10 6.65 11.21
N LYS A 341 12.14 6.11 12.44
CA LYS A 341 11.30 4.99 12.86
C LYS A 341 9.81 5.36 12.91
N LEU A 342 9.45 6.47 13.56
CA LEU A 342 8.05 6.85 13.73
C LEU A 342 7.41 7.33 12.43
N ALA A 343 8.12 8.12 11.63
CA ALA A 343 7.68 8.54 10.30
C ALA A 343 7.39 7.34 9.38
N SER A 344 8.28 6.32 9.41
CA SER A 344 8.07 5.06 8.67
C SER A 344 6.85 4.28 9.17
N MET A 345 6.64 4.19 10.49
CA MET A 345 5.48 3.54 11.10
C MET A 345 4.17 4.27 10.74
N ALA A 346 4.16 5.59 10.82
CA ALA A 346 3.02 6.44 10.51
C ALA A 346 2.59 6.28 9.04
N LYS A 347 3.52 6.44 8.08
CA LYS A 347 3.22 6.29 6.64
C LYS A 347 2.75 4.87 6.30
N LEU A 348 3.36 3.84 6.91
CA LEU A 348 2.94 2.44 6.75
C LEU A 348 1.49 2.22 7.23
N LYS A 349 1.16 2.66 8.45
CA LYS A 349 -0.19 2.51 9.01
C LYS A 349 -1.21 3.34 8.25
N ALA A 350 -0.90 4.59 7.90
CA ALA A 350 -1.76 5.46 7.09
C ALA A 350 -2.16 4.81 5.75
N GLY A 351 -1.18 4.29 5.00
CA GLY A 351 -1.46 3.64 3.70
C GLY A 351 -2.25 2.34 3.82
N ARG A 352 -2.05 1.56 4.89
CA ARG A 352 -2.82 0.33 5.17
C ARG A 352 -4.25 0.65 5.64
N LEU A 353 -4.39 1.57 6.59
CA LEU A 353 -5.69 1.95 7.17
C LEU A 353 -6.59 2.62 6.13
N THR A 354 -6.02 3.45 5.23
CA THR A 354 -6.77 4.03 4.11
C THR A 354 -7.40 2.94 3.24
N ARG A 355 -6.63 1.92 2.86
CA ARG A 355 -7.16 0.78 2.10
C ARG A 355 -8.22 0.00 2.88
N GLU A 356 -7.96 -0.28 4.16
CA GLU A 356 -8.87 -1.03 5.03
C GLU A 356 -10.23 -0.34 5.19
N ILE A 357 -10.23 0.95 5.53
CA ILE A 357 -11.45 1.76 5.67
C ILE A 357 -12.19 1.83 4.33
N MET A 358 -11.51 2.12 3.23
CA MET A 358 -12.14 2.19 1.91
C MET A 358 -12.72 0.85 1.47
N ALA A 359 -12.06 -0.28 1.78
CA ALA A 359 -12.58 -1.61 1.50
C ALA A 359 -13.81 -1.95 2.36
N ARG A 360 -13.77 -1.70 3.68
CA ARG A 360 -14.91 -1.95 4.58
C ARG A 360 -16.12 -1.07 4.22
N ILE A 361 -15.90 0.17 3.77
CA ILE A 361 -16.98 1.12 3.45
C ILE A 361 -17.52 0.94 2.03
N ARG A 362 -16.69 0.61 1.02
CA ARG A 362 -17.13 0.55 -0.39
C ARG A 362 -17.24 -0.84 -1.01
N GLY A 363 -16.85 -1.91 -0.31
CA GLY A 363 -16.67 -3.28 -0.84
C GLY A 363 -17.89 -3.97 -1.46
N LEU A 364 -19.08 -3.36 -1.41
CA LEU A 364 -20.30 -3.83 -2.08
C LEU A 364 -20.99 -2.75 -2.94
N GLU A 365 -20.64 -1.47 -2.77
CA GLU A 365 -21.27 -0.39 -3.51
C GLU A 365 -20.49 -0.04 -4.78
N LEU A 366 -19.15 -0.09 -4.75
CA LEU A 366 -18.33 0.28 -5.91
C LEU A 366 -18.43 -0.75 -7.04
N THR A 367 -18.18 -2.02 -6.76
CA THR A 367 -18.19 -3.10 -7.77
C THR A 367 -19.56 -3.23 -8.43
N PHE A 368 -20.65 -2.99 -7.68
CA PHE A 368 -22.00 -2.92 -8.23
C PHE A 368 -22.29 -1.66 -9.03
N ASN A 369 -21.89 -0.48 -8.55
CA ASN A 369 -22.06 0.77 -9.32
C ASN A 369 -21.32 0.75 -10.66
N LEU A 370 -20.20 0.03 -10.77
CA LEU A 370 -19.42 -0.13 -12.01
C LEU A 370 -20.11 -1.03 -13.04
N VAL A 371 -21.04 -1.89 -12.63
CA VAL A 371 -21.79 -2.79 -13.53
C VAL A 371 -23.28 -2.47 -13.62
N LYS A 372 -23.82 -1.55 -12.80
CA LYS A 372 -25.26 -1.24 -12.74
C LYS A 372 -25.86 -0.87 -14.11
N ASP A 373 -25.14 -0.10 -14.92
CA ASP A 373 -25.61 0.35 -16.24
C ASP A 373 -25.60 -0.80 -17.27
N GLN A 374 -24.98 -1.93 -16.91
CA GLN A 374 -24.98 -3.16 -17.68
C GLN A 374 -26.07 -4.13 -17.18
N ILE A 375 -26.57 -4.00 -15.94
CA ILE A 375 -27.62 -4.86 -15.35
C ILE A 375 -28.95 -4.68 -16.11
N LYS A 376 -29.42 -5.76 -16.74
CA LYS A 376 -30.67 -5.86 -17.51
C LYS A 376 -31.69 -6.81 -16.86
N SER A 377 -31.26 -7.70 -15.97
CA SER A 377 -32.11 -8.75 -15.36
C SER A 377 -31.80 -9.00 -13.87
N LYS A 378 -32.71 -9.71 -13.17
CA LYS A 378 -32.45 -10.19 -11.79
C LYS A 378 -31.23 -11.10 -11.71
N GLN A 379 -30.96 -11.87 -12.77
CA GLN A 379 -29.84 -12.81 -12.84
C GLN A 379 -28.51 -12.07 -12.86
N ASP A 380 -28.42 -10.95 -13.58
CA ASP A 380 -27.23 -10.10 -13.60
C ASP A 380 -26.81 -9.65 -12.19
N CYS A 381 -27.78 -9.29 -11.33
CA CYS A 381 -27.53 -8.92 -9.93
C CYS A 381 -26.88 -10.04 -9.12
N VAL A 382 -27.25 -11.30 -9.40
CA VAL A 382 -26.68 -12.50 -8.75
C VAL A 382 -25.25 -12.76 -9.25
N VAL A 383 -25.01 -12.64 -10.55
CA VAL A 383 -23.67 -12.83 -11.14
C VAL A 383 -22.70 -11.73 -10.69
N ALA A 384 -23.16 -10.48 -10.60
CA ALA A 384 -22.38 -9.38 -10.05
C ALA A 384 -22.07 -9.58 -8.55
N ALA A 385 -23.01 -10.14 -7.76
CA ALA A 385 -22.76 -10.44 -6.34
C ALA A 385 -21.70 -11.54 -6.17
N LEU A 386 -21.84 -12.61 -6.95
CA LEU A 386 -20.88 -13.69 -7.02
C LEU A 386 -19.49 -13.17 -7.47
N HIS A 387 -19.44 -12.29 -8.46
CA HIS A 387 -18.20 -11.63 -8.89
C HIS A 387 -17.55 -10.86 -7.74
N CYS A 388 -18.29 -10.03 -7.00
CA CYS A 388 -17.77 -9.31 -5.83
C CYS A 388 -17.13 -10.26 -4.80
N LEU A 389 -17.80 -11.38 -4.51
CA LEU A 389 -17.28 -12.40 -3.58
C LEU A 389 -16.00 -13.05 -4.10
N LEU A 390 -15.93 -13.40 -5.38
CA LEU A 390 -14.73 -14.01 -5.98
C LEU A 390 -13.55 -13.04 -6.02
N ILE A 391 -13.78 -11.75 -6.29
CA ILE A 391 -12.73 -10.71 -6.20
C ILE A 391 -12.26 -10.56 -4.73
N ASN A 392 -13.17 -10.57 -3.75
CA ASN A 392 -12.81 -10.54 -2.32
C ASN A 392 -11.98 -11.77 -1.88
N GLU A 393 -12.21 -12.94 -2.48
CA GLU A 393 -11.39 -14.15 -2.29
C GLU A 393 -10.08 -14.14 -3.12
N GLY A 394 -9.72 -13.01 -3.74
CA GLY A 394 -8.45 -12.82 -4.46
C GLY A 394 -8.38 -13.46 -5.85
N LEU A 395 -9.53 -13.81 -6.44
CA LEU A 395 -9.60 -14.21 -7.85
C LEU A 395 -9.69 -12.95 -8.73
N GLN A 396 -9.21 -13.03 -9.97
CA GLN A 396 -9.33 -11.96 -10.96
C GLN A 396 -10.01 -12.50 -12.22
N CYS A 397 -10.99 -11.77 -12.75
CA CYS A 397 -11.71 -12.15 -13.96
C CYS A 397 -10.81 -11.91 -15.19
N VAL A 398 -10.76 -12.87 -16.11
CA VAL A 398 -9.88 -12.81 -17.30
C VAL A 398 -10.64 -12.76 -18.63
N GLY A 399 -11.95 -13.04 -18.62
CA GLY A 399 -12.78 -12.99 -19.83
C GLY A 399 -14.04 -13.83 -19.76
N THR A 400 -14.79 -13.84 -20.86
CA THR A 400 -16.00 -14.64 -21.08
C THR A 400 -15.75 -15.85 -21.98
N GLY A 401 -16.49 -16.94 -21.77
CA GLY A 401 -16.39 -18.19 -22.55
C GLY A 401 -15.47 -19.25 -21.94
N GLU A 402 -15.49 -20.48 -22.49
CA GLU A 402 -14.97 -21.67 -21.79
C GLU A 402 -13.44 -21.88 -21.91
N LYS A 403 -12.79 -21.35 -22.95
CA LYS A 403 -11.37 -21.62 -23.23
C LYS A 403 -10.46 -20.58 -22.59
N PHE A 404 -9.52 -21.03 -21.76
CA PHE A 404 -8.42 -20.19 -21.29
C PHE A 404 -7.38 -19.95 -22.39
N SER A 405 -6.80 -18.76 -22.41
CA SER A 405 -5.67 -18.39 -23.28
C SER A 405 -4.42 -18.08 -22.47
N ASP A 406 -3.25 -18.05 -23.11
CA ASP A 406 -2.01 -17.57 -22.46
C ASP A 406 -1.98 -16.03 -22.31
N GLU A 407 -2.90 -15.32 -22.98
CA GLU A 407 -3.10 -13.87 -22.78
C GLU A 407 -3.97 -13.58 -21.53
N ASP A 408 -4.79 -14.51 -21.07
CA ASP A 408 -5.70 -14.36 -19.92
C ASP A 408 -4.97 -13.92 -18.63
N ALA A 409 -3.72 -14.39 -18.43
CA ALA A 409 -2.89 -13.97 -17.30
C ALA A 409 -2.55 -12.47 -17.33
N ARG A 410 -2.47 -11.89 -18.54
CA ARG A 410 -2.13 -10.48 -18.81
C ARG A 410 -3.36 -9.58 -18.90
N SER A 411 -4.53 -10.12 -19.20
CA SER A 411 -5.82 -9.39 -19.28
C SER A 411 -6.69 -9.51 -18.02
N SER A 412 -6.11 -9.96 -16.91
CA SER A 412 -6.80 -10.11 -15.61
C SER A 412 -7.27 -8.76 -15.04
N SER A 413 -8.51 -8.72 -14.56
CA SER A 413 -9.18 -7.53 -14.03
C SER A 413 -10.08 -7.86 -12.84
N GLU A 414 -10.33 -6.85 -12.00
CA GLU A 414 -11.33 -6.87 -10.93
C GLU A 414 -12.73 -6.44 -11.43
N LEU A 415 -12.88 -6.22 -12.75
CA LEU A 415 -14.12 -5.82 -13.40
C LEU A 415 -14.69 -6.97 -14.26
N LEU A 416 -16.01 -7.00 -14.41
CA LEU A 416 -16.66 -7.85 -15.40
C LEU A 416 -16.39 -7.30 -16.83
N PRO A 417 -15.98 -8.14 -17.80
CA PRO A 417 -15.79 -7.71 -19.20
C PRO A 417 -17.11 -7.22 -19.78
N LYS A 418 -17.13 -6.16 -20.62
CA LYS A 418 -18.35 -5.51 -21.16
C LYS A 418 -19.42 -6.45 -21.79
N GLN A 419 -19.04 -7.67 -22.13
CA GLN A 419 -19.83 -8.69 -22.82
C GLN A 419 -20.36 -9.79 -21.87
N TRP A 420 -20.15 -9.64 -20.56
CA TRP A 420 -20.40 -10.66 -19.53
C TRP A 420 -21.85 -11.14 -19.44
N ASN A 421 -22.82 -10.29 -19.82
CA ASN A 421 -24.25 -10.60 -19.82
C ASN A 421 -24.90 -10.54 -21.21
N GLU A 422 -24.14 -10.75 -22.29
CA GLU A 422 -24.72 -10.87 -23.64
C GLU A 422 -25.70 -12.06 -23.76
N ASN A 423 -25.45 -13.14 -22.99
CA ASN A 423 -26.36 -14.28 -22.87
C ASN A 423 -26.82 -14.44 -21.41
N GLN A 424 -28.05 -14.03 -21.12
CA GLN A 424 -28.60 -14.04 -19.75
C GLN A 424 -29.17 -15.40 -19.31
N GLU A 425 -29.22 -16.39 -20.20
CA GLU A 425 -29.57 -17.78 -19.88
C GLU A 425 -28.33 -18.61 -19.49
N VAL A 426 -27.15 -18.26 -20.03
CA VAL A 426 -25.86 -18.90 -19.71
C VAL A 426 -24.73 -17.88 -19.62
N TYR A 427 -24.29 -17.56 -18.40
CA TYR A 427 -23.09 -16.79 -18.14
C TYR A 427 -21.89 -17.74 -18.08
N THR A 428 -20.80 -17.38 -18.72
CA THR A 428 -19.56 -18.17 -18.69
C THR A 428 -18.39 -17.22 -18.48
N LEU A 429 -17.82 -17.23 -17.28
CA LEU A 429 -16.77 -16.32 -16.85
C LEU A 429 -15.52 -17.12 -16.45
N ARG A 430 -14.35 -16.64 -16.86
CA ARG A 430 -13.06 -17.20 -16.45
C ARG A 430 -12.44 -16.32 -15.38
N TYR A 431 -11.85 -16.96 -14.38
CA TYR A 431 -11.08 -16.33 -13.33
C TYR A 431 -9.74 -17.05 -13.14
N ILE A 432 -8.76 -16.32 -12.60
CA ILE A 432 -7.48 -16.88 -12.14
C ILE A 432 -7.21 -16.48 -10.69
N SER A 433 -6.53 -17.33 -9.94
CA SER A 433 -5.88 -16.94 -8.68
C SER A 433 -4.38 -16.82 -8.92
N LYS A 434 -3.81 -15.61 -8.72
CA LYS A 434 -2.37 -15.37 -8.92
C LYS A 434 -1.49 -16.03 -7.86
N ALA A 435 -1.97 -16.16 -6.61
CA ALA A 435 -1.26 -16.92 -5.56
C ALA A 435 -1.14 -18.41 -5.88
N ALA A 436 -2.26 -19.02 -6.29
CA ALA A 436 -2.35 -20.47 -6.41
C ALA A 436 -2.10 -21.00 -7.83
N ASN A 437 -1.85 -20.11 -8.81
CA ASN A 437 -1.79 -20.41 -10.26
C ASN A 437 -2.98 -21.25 -10.77
N ASN A 438 -4.15 -21.06 -10.16
CA ASN A 438 -5.37 -21.83 -10.45
C ASN A 438 -6.24 -21.09 -11.46
N ARG A 439 -6.87 -21.87 -12.35
CA ARG A 439 -7.85 -21.43 -13.36
C ARG A 439 -9.25 -21.90 -12.93
N TYR A 440 -10.21 -20.97 -12.88
CA TYR A 440 -11.59 -21.22 -12.47
C TYR A 440 -12.54 -20.83 -13.61
N LEU A 441 -13.24 -21.80 -14.18
CA LEU A 441 -14.32 -21.57 -15.14
C LEU A 441 -15.65 -21.58 -14.41
N ILE A 442 -16.36 -20.45 -14.41
CA ILE A 442 -17.63 -20.27 -13.72
C ILE A 442 -18.74 -20.20 -14.77
N LYS A 443 -19.57 -21.24 -14.80
CA LYS A 443 -20.69 -21.40 -15.73
C LYS A 443 -22.00 -21.38 -14.97
N ILE A 444 -22.77 -20.32 -15.19
CA ILE A 444 -24.02 -20.04 -14.48
C ILE A 444 -25.16 -20.26 -15.48
N VAL A 445 -25.99 -21.25 -15.23
CA VAL A 445 -27.10 -21.65 -16.11
C VAL A 445 -28.43 -21.38 -15.41
N LYS A 446 -29.32 -20.66 -16.08
CA LYS A 446 -30.68 -20.42 -15.59
C LYS A 446 -31.59 -21.60 -15.97
N ALA A 447 -32.37 -22.06 -15.00
CA ALA A 447 -33.40 -23.08 -15.16
C ALA A 447 -34.69 -22.60 -14.47
N GLY A 448 -35.52 -21.86 -15.21
CA GLY A 448 -36.68 -21.17 -14.64
C GLY A 448 -36.24 -20.14 -13.59
N ASN A 449 -36.72 -20.30 -12.35
CA ASN A 449 -36.42 -19.40 -11.23
C ASN A 449 -35.17 -19.81 -10.43
N ILE A 450 -34.46 -20.86 -10.86
CA ILE A 450 -33.23 -21.35 -10.22
C ILE A 450 -32.04 -21.02 -11.12
N MET A 451 -30.94 -20.53 -10.53
CA MET A 451 -29.63 -20.45 -11.18
C MET A 451 -28.72 -21.53 -10.64
N HIS A 452 -28.15 -22.32 -11.54
CA HIS A 452 -27.12 -23.31 -11.26
C HIS A 452 -25.75 -22.68 -11.53
N VAL A 453 -25.03 -22.31 -10.48
CA VAL A 453 -23.65 -21.85 -10.53
C VAL A 453 -22.75 -23.08 -10.47
N ASN A 454 -22.04 -23.35 -11.56
CA ASN A 454 -21.03 -24.41 -11.66
C ASN A 454 -19.65 -23.76 -11.71
N ILE A 455 -18.73 -24.21 -10.87
CA ILE A 455 -17.34 -23.73 -10.82
C ILE A 455 -16.43 -24.91 -11.12
N VAL A 456 -15.66 -24.83 -12.20
CA VAL A 456 -14.67 -25.83 -12.62
C VAL A 456 -13.28 -25.30 -12.29
N LEU A 457 -12.54 -26.02 -11.46
CA LEU A 457 -11.15 -25.71 -11.09
C LEU A 457 -10.20 -26.62 -11.87
N ASN A 458 -9.28 -26.01 -12.63
CA ASN A 458 -8.22 -26.66 -13.41
C ASN A 458 -8.71 -27.87 -14.23
N GLU A 459 -9.90 -27.77 -14.83
CA GLU A 459 -10.57 -28.82 -15.64
C GLU A 459 -10.95 -30.13 -14.90
N ASP A 460 -10.41 -30.38 -13.70
CA ASP A 460 -10.56 -31.65 -12.96
C ASP A 460 -11.64 -31.66 -11.86
N LYS A 461 -11.91 -30.52 -11.20
CA LYS A 461 -12.82 -30.44 -10.05
C LYS A 461 -14.02 -29.57 -10.33
N THR A 462 -15.23 -30.05 -10.02
CA THR A 462 -16.48 -29.30 -10.19
C THR A 462 -17.19 -29.09 -8.86
N ALA A 463 -17.52 -27.83 -8.56
CA ALA A 463 -18.43 -27.45 -7.48
C ALA A 463 -19.72 -26.91 -8.10
N ALA A 464 -20.88 -27.35 -7.61
CA ALA A 464 -22.18 -26.88 -8.06
C ALA A 464 -22.99 -26.32 -6.89
N ILE A 465 -23.68 -25.22 -7.16
CA ILE A 465 -24.53 -24.47 -6.23
C ILE A 465 -25.80 -24.09 -6.98
N SER A 466 -26.96 -24.18 -6.32
CA SER A 466 -28.25 -23.88 -6.94
C SER A 466 -29.01 -22.89 -6.06
N ALA A 467 -29.29 -21.70 -6.60
CA ALA A 467 -29.90 -20.59 -5.88
C ALA A 467 -31.22 -20.17 -6.53
N ASN A 468 -32.26 -19.90 -5.73
CA ASN A 468 -33.54 -19.40 -6.23
C ASN A 468 -33.49 -17.87 -6.33
N ILE A 469 -33.61 -17.34 -7.54
CA ILE A 469 -33.44 -15.90 -7.84
C ILE A 469 -34.50 -15.07 -7.11
N GLU A 470 -35.76 -15.51 -7.15
CA GLU A 470 -36.91 -14.80 -6.57
C GLU A 470 -36.85 -14.71 -5.03
N LYS A 471 -36.10 -15.60 -4.38
CA LYS A 471 -35.83 -15.50 -2.94
C LYS A 471 -34.72 -14.52 -2.61
N LEU A 472 -33.78 -14.29 -3.51
CA LEU A 472 -32.59 -13.47 -3.28
C LEU A 472 -32.73 -12.03 -3.79
N ILE A 473 -33.42 -11.85 -4.92
CA ILE A 473 -33.53 -10.59 -5.67
C ILE A 473 -34.99 -10.16 -5.73
N SER A 474 -35.25 -8.89 -5.43
CA SER A 474 -36.59 -8.31 -5.48
C SER A 474 -37.06 -8.02 -6.92
N ASP A 475 -38.34 -7.68 -7.09
CA ASP A 475 -38.86 -7.24 -8.39
C ASP A 475 -38.28 -5.90 -8.86
N ASP A 476 -37.92 -5.01 -7.94
CA ASP A 476 -37.24 -3.74 -8.25
C ASP A 476 -35.71 -3.90 -8.26
N PHE A 477 -35.23 -4.89 -9.03
CA PHE A 477 -33.80 -5.18 -9.19
C PHE A 477 -33.00 -4.04 -9.85
N LYS A 478 -33.69 -3.06 -10.44
CA LYS A 478 -33.10 -1.83 -11.00
C LYS A 478 -32.77 -0.81 -9.92
N ASN A 479 -33.50 -0.82 -8.82
CA ASN A 479 -33.20 -0.03 -7.63
C ASN A 479 -32.23 -0.81 -6.74
N TYR A 480 -30.94 -0.66 -7.00
CA TYR A 480 -29.81 -1.25 -6.26
C TYR A 480 -30.06 -1.41 -4.76
N SER A 481 -30.60 -0.38 -4.14
CA SER A 481 -30.77 -0.27 -2.70
C SER A 481 -31.79 -1.27 -2.12
N SER A 482 -32.81 -1.64 -2.92
CA SER A 482 -33.85 -2.62 -2.61
C SER A 482 -33.75 -3.88 -3.47
N ALA A 483 -32.72 -4.02 -4.30
CA ALA A 483 -32.57 -5.12 -5.24
C ALA A 483 -32.39 -6.48 -4.55
N TYR A 484 -31.91 -6.49 -3.31
CA TYR A 484 -31.69 -7.70 -2.51
C TYR A 484 -32.76 -7.83 -1.42
N ASN A 485 -33.31 -9.04 -1.27
CA ASN A 485 -34.24 -9.34 -0.18
C ASN A 485 -33.49 -9.50 1.16
N ASP A 486 -32.30 -10.12 1.12
CA ASP A 486 -31.33 -10.14 2.21
C ASP A 486 -29.92 -10.34 1.63
N LEU A 487 -29.02 -9.41 1.96
CA LEU A 487 -27.67 -9.32 1.42
C LEU A 487 -26.69 -10.22 2.17
N ASP A 488 -26.92 -10.48 3.47
CA ASP A 488 -26.09 -11.39 4.26
C ASP A 488 -26.50 -12.85 4.04
N SER A 489 -27.81 -13.15 3.88
CA SER A 489 -28.23 -14.47 3.36
C SER A 489 -27.62 -14.78 1.99
N LEU A 490 -27.46 -13.78 1.12
CA LEU A 490 -26.82 -13.97 -0.19
C LEU A 490 -25.32 -14.26 -0.06
N LYS A 491 -24.62 -13.56 0.84
CA LYS A 491 -23.23 -13.89 1.19
C LYS A 491 -23.14 -15.31 1.74
N ASP A 492 -23.96 -15.69 2.71
CA ASP A 492 -23.92 -17.04 3.31
C ASP A 492 -24.15 -18.15 2.28
N VAL A 493 -25.16 -18.00 1.40
CA VAL A 493 -25.45 -18.96 0.32
C VAL A 493 -24.25 -19.15 -0.62
N PHE A 494 -23.56 -18.07 -0.98
CA PHE A 494 -22.40 -18.17 -1.84
C PHE A 494 -21.14 -18.57 -1.05
N GLN A 495 -20.73 -17.78 -0.07
CA GLN A 495 -19.52 -17.98 0.73
C GLN A 495 -19.47 -19.39 1.32
N LYS A 496 -20.52 -19.89 1.96
CA LYS A 496 -20.48 -21.24 2.56
C LYS A 496 -20.26 -22.35 1.53
N ASP A 497 -21.08 -22.40 0.49
CA ASP A 497 -21.03 -23.45 -0.53
C ASP A 497 -19.83 -23.33 -1.49
N ILE A 498 -19.32 -22.11 -1.73
CA ILE A 498 -18.12 -21.82 -2.53
C ILE A 498 -16.86 -22.18 -1.75
N VAL A 499 -16.73 -21.66 -0.51
CA VAL A 499 -15.53 -21.84 0.32
C VAL A 499 -15.36 -23.29 0.76
N GLU A 500 -16.42 -23.96 1.24
CA GLU A 500 -16.33 -25.37 1.65
C GLU A 500 -15.90 -26.28 0.48
N LYS A 501 -16.32 -25.99 -0.76
CA LYS A 501 -16.04 -26.83 -1.94
C LYS A 501 -14.76 -26.46 -2.69
N LEU A 502 -14.28 -25.22 -2.60
CA LEU A 502 -13.07 -24.75 -3.30
C LEU A 502 -11.82 -24.67 -2.43
N LEU A 503 -11.96 -24.41 -1.12
CA LEU A 503 -10.81 -24.24 -0.21
C LEU A 503 -10.50 -25.48 0.66
N THR A 504 -11.31 -26.55 0.59
CA THR A 504 -10.94 -27.84 1.19
C THR A 504 -9.74 -28.46 0.47
N LYS A 505 -8.56 -28.38 1.11
CA LYS A 505 -7.32 -28.99 0.63
C LYS A 505 -7.53 -30.51 0.41
N PRO A 506 -7.12 -31.09 -0.73
CA PRO A 506 -7.26 -32.51 -0.96
C PRO A 506 -6.37 -33.29 0.03
N SER A 507 -6.97 -34.15 0.84
CA SER A 507 -6.21 -35.21 1.51
C SER A 507 -5.62 -36.14 0.45
N VAL A 508 -4.34 -36.45 0.53
CA VAL A 508 -3.64 -37.31 -0.44
C VAL A 508 -4.18 -38.74 -0.37
N ALA A 509 -5.18 -39.05 -1.19
CA ALA A 509 -5.61 -40.42 -1.44
C ALA A 509 -4.62 -41.07 -2.41
N SER A 510 -3.77 -41.96 -1.91
CA SER A 510 -2.80 -42.70 -2.70
C SER A 510 -3.48 -43.74 -3.60
N THR A 511 -3.76 -43.39 -4.86
CA THR A 511 -4.20 -44.34 -5.89
C THR A 511 -3.02 -45.20 -6.35
N SER A 512 -2.91 -46.41 -5.80
CA SER A 512 -2.00 -47.44 -6.29
C SER A 512 -2.41 -47.87 -7.71
N LYS A 513 -1.48 -47.77 -8.67
CA LYS A 513 -1.74 -48.19 -10.05
C LYS A 513 -1.84 -49.71 -10.14
N SER A 514 -2.99 -50.19 -10.61
CA SER A 514 -3.17 -51.57 -11.07
C SER A 514 -2.35 -51.81 -12.34
N THR A 515 -1.40 -52.75 -12.28
CA THR A 515 -0.81 -53.38 -13.46
C THR A 515 -0.66 -54.88 -13.22
N ALA A 516 -1.41 -55.69 -13.97
CA ALA A 516 -1.38 -57.14 -13.85
C ALA A 516 -0.13 -57.76 -14.52
N LYS A 517 0.55 -58.66 -13.81
CA LYS A 517 1.45 -59.68 -14.39
C LYS A 517 1.34 -60.98 -13.58
N LYS A 518 1.52 -62.12 -14.25
CA LYS A 518 1.11 -63.46 -13.78
C LYS A 518 2.16 -64.16 -12.88
N SER A 519 1.64 -64.81 -11.82
CA SER A 519 2.04 -66.10 -11.23
C SER A 519 3.51 -66.47 -10.94
N SER A 520 3.85 -66.67 -9.66
CA SER A 520 4.58 -67.84 -9.09
C SER A 520 4.53 -67.79 -7.54
N PRO A 521 4.76 -68.89 -6.78
CA PRO A 521 4.04 -69.09 -5.51
C PRO A 521 4.81 -68.87 -4.19
N LEU A 522 4.01 -68.59 -3.14
CA LEU A 522 4.15 -68.94 -1.71
C LEU A 522 5.50 -68.80 -0.98
N ARG A 523 5.50 -67.94 0.05
CA ARG A 523 6.19 -68.23 1.33
C ARG A 523 5.42 -67.64 2.52
N VAL A 524 5.36 -68.37 3.63
CA VAL A 524 4.56 -68.06 4.83
C VAL A 524 5.47 -67.55 5.96
N GLY A 525 5.01 -66.56 6.73
CA GLY A 525 5.69 -66.00 7.92
C GLY A 525 4.76 -65.02 8.69
N PRO A 526 4.90 -64.83 10.02
CA PRO A 526 3.71 -64.81 10.90
C PRO A 526 3.28 -63.45 11.52
N SER A 527 2.16 -63.55 12.26
CA SER A 527 1.41 -62.51 13.00
C SER A 527 2.19 -61.70 14.08
N PRO A 528 1.63 -60.59 14.59
CA PRO A 528 2.35 -59.58 15.39
C PRO A 528 2.35 -59.86 16.91
N ALA A 529 3.29 -59.22 17.63
CA ALA A 529 3.40 -59.30 19.08
C ALA A 529 3.69 -57.94 19.77
N SER A 530 2.87 -57.64 20.79
CA SER A 530 3.15 -56.91 22.04
C SER A 530 3.80 -55.51 22.05
N ARG A 531 3.05 -54.55 22.64
CA ARG A 531 3.59 -53.37 23.36
C ARG A 531 4.11 -53.79 24.75
N PRO A 532 5.14 -53.13 25.32
CA PRO A 532 5.41 -53.11 26.77
C PRO A 532 4.76 -51.90 27.47
N HIS A 533 4.55 -51.98 28.80
CA HIS A 533 3.74 -51.01 29.57
C HIS A 533 4.30 -50.79 31.00
N VAL A 534 4.31 -49.53 31.45
CA VAL A 534 4.47 -49.02 32.86
C VAL A 534 5.83 -49.28 33.58
N PRO A 535 6.23 -48.45 34.59
CA PRO A 535 5.61 -48.41 35.92
C PRO A 535 5.22 -47.02 36.48
N GLN A 536 4.21 -46.99 37.36
CA GLN A 536 3.82 -45.87 38.24
C GLN A 536 4.27 -46.15 39.68
N LEU A 537 4.48 -45.11 40.50
CA LEU A 537 4.53 -45.13 41.99
C LEU A 537 4.40 -43.64 42.51
N PRO A 538 4.15 -43.34 43.81
CA PRO A 538 2.89 -42.67 44.21
C PRO A 538 3.07 -41.37 45.07
N PRO A 539 2.24 -41.00 46.08
CA PRO A 539 1.48 -39.74 46.03
C PRO A 539 1.91 -38.63 47.03
N ASP A 540 1.34 -37.44 46.80
CA ASP A 540 1.08 -36.31 47.71
C ASP A 540 2.18 -35.73 48.61
N PHE A 541 2.73 -34.58 48.18
CA PHE A 541 2.93 -33.32 48.91
C PHE A 541 3.50 -32.34 47.85
N GLY A 542 2.97 -31.16 47.56
CA GLY A 542 2.07 -30.28 48.30
C GLY A 542 2.67 -28.88 48.23
N ASN A 543 2.32 -28.09 47.21
CA ASN A 543 2.81 -26.72 47.05
C ASN A 543 1.74 -25.83 46.41
N ASP A 544 1.45 -24.71 47.06
CA ASP A 544 0.26 -23.88 46.78
C ASP A 544 0.36 -23.02 45.53
N SER A 545 -0.72 -22.96 44.74
CA SER A 545 -1.12 -21.72 44.07
C SER A 545 -2.64 -21.75 43.76
N PRO A 546 -3.45 -20.80 44.28
CA PRO A 546 -4.90 -20.95 44.31
C PRO A 546 -5.62 -20.32 43.09
N PHE A 547 -5.37 -20.83 41.88
CA PHE A 547 -6.21 -20.53 40.70
C PHE A 547 -6.31 -21.73 39.75
N SER A 548 -7.09 -22.76 40.14
CA SER A 548 -7.65 -23.69 39.15
C SER A 548 -9.02 -24.26 39.55
N ARG A 549 -9.91 -24.27 38.55
CA ARG A 549 -11.24 -24.91 38.43
C ARG A 549 -12.49 -24.05 38.69
N GLY A 550 -13.06 -23.60 37.57
CA GLY A 550 -14.46 -23.19 37.39
C GLY A 550 -14.76 -23.29 35.88
N HIS A 551 -15.76 -24.09 35.49
CA HIS A 551 -15.94 -24.54 34.10
C HIS A 551 -16.37 -23.43 33.11
N TYR A 552 -15.79 -23.48 31.90
CA TYR A 552 -16.40 -22.95 30.67
C TYR A 552 -16.25 -24.00 29.54
N PRO A 553 -17.22 -24.13 28.61
CA PRO A 553 -17.12 -25.02 27.46
C PRO A 553 -16.08 -24.52 26.44
N ALA A 554 -15.55 -25.43 25.63
CA ALA A 554 -14.36 -25.20 24.82
C ALA A 554 -14.56 -24.21 23.66
N PHE A 555 -13.64 -23.23 23.57
CA PHE A 555 -13.30 -22.57 22.31
C PHE A 555 -12.48 -23.53 21.43
N PRO A 556 -12.67 -23.55 20.10
CA PRO A 556 -11.66 -24.06 19.17
C PRO A 556 -10.52 -23.03 19.00
N ASP A 557 -9.27 -23.51 18.98
CA ASP A 557 -8.10 -22.71 18.64
C ASP A 557 -8.24 -22.08 17.23
N ILE A 558 -8.26 -20.74 17.15
CA ILE A 558 -8.00 -20.03 15.89
C ILE A 558 -6.49 -19.90 15.73
N GLY A 559 -5.88 -21.03 15.34
CA GLY A 559 -4.47 -21.11 14.98
C GLY A 559 -4.22 -20.51 13.60
N SER A 560 -3.48 -19.40 13.57
CA SER A 560 -2.92 -18.76 12.37
C SER A 560 -2.24 -19.74 11.40
N ARG A 561 -2.54 -19.60 10.10
CA ARG A 561 -1.74 -19.92 8.87
C ARG A 561 -2.69 -19.89 7.65
N ASP A 562 -2.39 -19.35 6.47
CA ASP A 562 -1.29 -18.50 5.99
C ASP A 562 -1.76 -17.78 4.69
N LEU A 563 -1.53 -16.47 4.64
CA LEU A 563 -0.87 -15.72 3.56
C LEU A 563 -1.49 -15.57 2.14
N ASP A 564 -2.00 -14.34 1.89
CA ASP A 564 -1.52 -13.36 0.87
C ASP A 564 -1.61 -13.68 -0.65
N PRO A 565 -2.26 -12.79 -1.44
CA PRO A 565 -1.48 -12.09 -2.48
C PRO A 565 -1.93 -10.63 -2.77
N LEU A 566 -1.42 -9.67 -2.01
CA LEU A 566 -0.66 -8.51 -2.52
C LEU A 566 0.09 -7.81 -1.36
N GLY A 567 0.85 -8.59 -0.60
CA GLY A 567 2.05 -8.15 0.09
C GLY A 567 3.15 -7.75 -0.89
N ARG A 568 2.90 -6.69 -1.67
CA ARG A 568 3.91 -5.80 -2.27
C ARG A 568 3.23 -4.56 -2.84
N GLY A 569 3.85 -3.39 -2.65
CA GLY A 569 3.22 -2.09 -2.87
C GLY A 569 2.89 -1.34 -1.58
N SER A 570 3.93 -0.79 -0.93
CA SER A 570 3.74 0.38 -0.07
C SER A 570 3.21 1.52 -0.96
N GLY A 571 2.08 2.14 -0.57
CA GLY A 571 1.25 2.97 -1.46
C GLY A 571 2.05 3.87 -2.43
N GLY A 572 1.93 3.54 -3.71
CA GLY A 572 2.47 4.22 -4.88
C GLY A 572 1.45 4.16 -6.02
N MET A 573 1.54 5.10 -6.96
CA MET A 573 0.54 5.31 -8.00
C MET A 573 0.57 4.19 -9.06
N ILE A 574 -0.61 3.78 -9.54
CA ILE A 574 -0.78 2.68 -10.51
C ILE A 574 -1.19 3.26 -11.88
N LEU A 575 -0.55 2.74 -12.95
CA LEU A 575 -0.78 3.11 -14.35
C LEU A 575 -2.10 2.58 -14.91
N ASP A 576 -2.55 3.21 -15.99
CA ASP A 576 -3.38 2.54 -16.99
C ASP A 576 -2.54 1.48 -17.75
N PRO A 577 -2.95 0.19 -17.79
CA PRO A 577 -2.22 -0.86 -18.51
C PRO A 577 -2.11 -0.66 -20.04
N SER A 578 -2.88 0.25 -20.64
CA SER A 578 -2.93 0.44 -22.10
C SER A 578 -1.76 1.21 -22.70
N ASP A 579 -0.97 1.94 -21.89
CA ASP A 579 0.14 2.78 -22.36
C ASP A 579 1.42 2.01 -22.77
N PHE A 580 1.45 0.67 -22.62
CA PHE A 580 2.61 -0.15 -23.04
C PHE A 580 2.62 -0.42 -24.56
N GLY A 581 3.35 0.43 -25.29
CA GLY A 581 3.61 0.25 -26.72
C GLY A 581 4.28 -1.10 -27.06
N ARG A 582 3.61 -1.92 -27.88
CA ARG A 582 4.14 -3.21 -28.35
C ARG A 582 5.29 -3.02 -29.35
N PRO A 583 6.40 -3.81 -29.29
CA PRO A 583 7.39 -3.85 -30.36
C PRO A 583 6.78 -4.35 -31.67
N ARG A 584 7.08 -3.71 -32.79
CA ARG A 584 6.77 -4.23 -34.14
C ARG A 584 7.80 -5.31 -34.52
N GLY A 585 7.36 -6.40 -35.14
CA GLY A 585 8.10 -7.68 -35.18
C GLY A 585 8.96 -7.96 -36.43
N GLY A 586 9.57 -9.15 -36.44
CA GLY A 586 10.33 -9.74 -37.56
C GLY A 586 11.04 -11.05 -37.18
N HIS A 587 10.68 -12.17 -37.83
CA HIS A 587 11.32 -13.51 -37.78
C HIS A 587 12.38 -13.66 -38.91
N PRO A 588 13.11 -14.79 -39.13
CA PRO A 588 13.50 -15.94 -38.27
C PRO A 588 15.02 -16.32 -38.37
N PHE A 589 15.42 -17.51 -37.85
CA PHE A 589 16.71 -18.27 -37.99
C PHE A 589 17.85 -18.10 -36.93
N GLY A 590 18.20 -19.22 -36.26
CA GLY A 590 19.60 -19.66 -35.99
C GLY A 590 20.37 -19.22 -34.71
N PRO A 591 20.78 -20.15 -33.81
CA PRO A 591 21.85 -19.96 -32.79
C PRO A 591 23.21 -20.56 -33.30
N PRO A 592 24.30 -20.72 -32.51
CA PRO A 592 24.67 -20.32 -31.13
C PRO A 592 25.93 -19.39 -31.19
N PRO A 593 26.97 -19.39 -30.30
CA PRO A 593 27.17 -19.85 -28.90
C PRO A 593 27.77 -18.76 -27.96
N GLY A 594 28.26 -19.13 -26.76
CA GLY A 594 29.17 -18.28 -25.95
C GLY A 594 29.07 -18.35 -24.41
N LEU A 595 29.04 -19.54 -23.79
CA LEU A 595 29.17 -19.68 -22.32
C LEU A 595 30.67 -19.66 -21.89
N PRO A 596 30.97 -19.23 -20.65
CA PRO A 596 31.31 -20.24 -19.63
C PRO A 596 30.31 -20.35 -18.47
N ARG A 597 30.34 -21.50 -17.79
CA ARG A 597 29.51 -21.84 -16.62
C ARG A 597 30.31 -21.74 -15.31
N GLY A 598 29.63 -21.43 -14.21
CA GLY A 598 30.11 -21.59 -12.83
C GLY A 598 30.93 -20.41 -12.30
N SER A 599 30.93 -20.10 -10.99
CA SER A 599 30.27 -20.79 -9.88
C SER A 599 30.28 -19.96 -8.58
N VAL A 600 29.10 -19.84 -7.93
CA VAL A 600 28.84 -19.76 -6.46
C VAL A 600 29.39 -18.53 -5.67
N PRO A 601 28.60 -17.91 -4.75
CA PRO A 601 28.98 -16.67 -4.06
C PRO A 601 29.54 -16.90 -2.63
N PRO A 602 30.06 -15.84 -2.00
CA PRO A 602 30.05 -15.69 -0.55
C PRO A 602 29.31 -14.41 -0.11
N GLY A 603 28.35 -14.57 0.81
CA GLY A 603 27.73 -13.43 1.50
C GLY A 603 28.54 -12.98 2.71
N ALA A 604 28.39 -11.72 3.11
CA ALA A 604 28.84 -11.22 4.41
C ALA A 604 27.73 -10.35 5.03
N ARG A 605 27.20 -10.80 6.17
CA ARG A 605 26.39 -9.95 7.05
C ARG A 605 27.30 -8.90 7.68
N PHE A 606 26.81 -7.68 7.88
CA PHE A 606 27.41 -6.77 8.85
C PHE A 606 26.32 -6.10 9.70
N ASP A 607 26.44 -6.30 11.01
CA ASP A 607 25.59 -5.73 12.06
C ASP A 607 26.28 -4.46 12.58
N PRO A 608 25.63 -3.28 12.55
CA PRO A 608 26.31 -2.01 12.84
C PRO A 608 26.44 -1.63 14.32
N PHE A 609 25.99 -2.42 15.32
CA PHE A 609 26.05 -2.00 16.74
C PHE A 609 26.46 -3.07 17.78
N GLY A 610 27.77 -3.16 18.10
CA GLY A 610 28.28 -3.89 19.27
C GLY A 610 29.77 -3.58 19.58
N PRO A 611 30.19 -3.44 20.86
CA PRO A 611 31.54 -3.01 21.24
C PRO A 611 32.60 -4.14 21.15
N PRO A 612 33.91 -3.81 21.10
CA PRO A 612 34.95 -4.77 20.72
C PRO A 612 35.36 -5.71 21.85
N VAL A 613 35.48 -7.01 21.55
CA VAL A 613 36.10 -8.02 22.44
C VAL A 613 37.16 -8.81 21.66
N ARG A 614 38.31 -9.02 22.30
CA ARG A 614 39.50 -9.71 21.75
C ARG A 614 39.44 -11.22 22.05
N GLY A 615 39.95 -12.06 21.14
CA GLY A 615 40.41 -13.41 21.48
C GLY A 615 40.05 -14.51 20.45
N PRO A 616 40.87 -15.58 20.28
CA PRO A 616 40.87 -16.35 19.03
C PRO A 616 40.34 -17.79 19.09
N ASN A 617 39.83 -18.25 17.93
CA ASN A 617 39.79 -19.62 17.38
C ASN A 617 39.33 -20.82 18.25
N ARG A 618 38.28 -21.54 17.79
CA ARG A 618 38.41 -22.92 17.24
C ARG A 618 37.11 -23.60 16.75
N PHE A 619 37.28 -24.44 15.72
CA PHE A 619 36.46 -25.59 15.23
C PHE A 619 35.10 -25.40 14.52
N GLU A 620 35.19 -25.42 13.17
CA GLU A 620 34.54 -26.28 12.14
C GLU A 620 33.06 -26.78 12.20
N PRO A 621 32.42 -27.01 11.02
CA PRO A 621 30.95 -27.11 10.89
C PRO A 621 30.39 -28.54 10.68
N ASN A 622 29.11 -28.72 11.02
CA ASN A 622 28.32 -29.92 10.70
C ASN A 622 27.46 -29.70 9.42
N PRO A 623 27.57 -30.51 8.36
CA PRO A 623 26.94 -30.25 7.07
C PRO A 623 25.64 -31.07 6.86
N ASP A 624 24.47 -30.57 7.27
CA ASP A 624 23.20 -31.28 6.97
C ASP A 624 21.93 -30.43 6.82
N HIS A 625 22.06 -29.12 6.52
CA HIS A 625 20.91 -28.27 6.15
C HIS A 625 21.24 -27.29 5.01
N PHE A 626 21.25 -27.81 3.77
CA PHE A 626 21.05 -26.99 2.57
C PHE A 626 19.70 -27.36 1.92
N ARG A 627 18.72 -26.46 2.02
CA ARG A 627 17.68 -26.32 0.99
C ARG A 627 18.02 -25.10 0.13
N PRO A 628 17.76 -25.14 -1.18
CA PRO A 628 17.90 -23.94 -2.01
C PRO A 628 16.90 -22.86 -1.57
N PRO A 629 17.22 -21.56 -1.74
CA PRO A 629 16.27 -20.49 -1.51
C PRO A 629 15.16 -20.52 -2.58
N ASP A 630 13.91 -20.37 -2.14
CA ASP A 630 12.74 -20.27 -3.01
C ASP A 630 12.69 -18.93 -3.76
N PHE A 631 11.98 -18.92 -4.89
CA PHE A 631 12.13 -17.92 -5.96
C PHE A 631 11.33 -16.60 -5.76
N ASP A 632 10.99 -16.24 -4.52
CA ASP A 632 10.03 -15.16 -4.21
C ASP A 632 10.66 -13.78 -3.89
N ASP A 633 11.99 -13.64 -3.91
CA ASP A 633 12.68 -12.38 -3.55
C ASP A 633 12.78 -11.34 -4.70
N PHE A 634 12.10 -11.55 -5.83
CA PHE A 634 12.00 -10.57 -6.91
C PHE A 634 10.56 -10.35 -7.39
N MET A 635 9.95 -9.27 -6.89
CA MET A 635 8.85 -8.43 -7.41
C MET A 635 8.70 -7.24 -6.46
#